data_AF-A0A4Y5R1I1-F1
#
_entry.id   AF-A0A4Y5R1I1-F1
#
_cell.length_a   1.000
_cell.length_b   1.000
_cell.length_c   1.000
_cell.angle_alpha   90.00
_cell.angle_beta   90.00
_cell.angle_gamma   90.00
#
_symmetry.space_group_name_H-M   'P 1'
#
loop_
_entity.id
_entity.type
_entity.pdbx_description
1 polymer ?
#
loop_
_entity_poly.entity_id
_entity_poly.type
_entity_poly.pdbx_seq_one_letter_code
_entity_poly.pdbx_strand_id
1 'polypeptide(L)'
;MKLNEIEIYQKLASKEISYDEAKKFLRLLHKGSETVSKNENKLEEIKQQIIDIMRQLLHIEKSELNINENLKELGVDSINAAEIVYEMNRVFGTNLDTTVIYDYVTIAALSDYIYSLQSNRFKQNGERVYEKDVTCKEESPIKKDTMEIIKNEIVEIVGKVLHIEPEKIDINMSFNDLGIDSINGVEIVKAINDSFKTNLDTVTLYDYSTIIDLSKHLIMEIDRNSKILNSKDMVQSKTKAVKGIEGNLRKRKTPPFQLKTVRKQTIPHIAANSATNRIVLKQKQSSEEQAISLEDTLRKTQIKKSQMEDIGDIAVIGIAGKYPEANNTEELWKNLKNGENCISKISENRWKEEKNSEPYYGGFMSGIDKFDPLFFHITPMEAELMDPQQRIFMQQAYAALEDAGYSERALSKLKCGVYVGATQGDYANLLKKSNQYNSAYAFTGLNTFILTGRLSYYLDLIGPNMSIDTACSSSLVAIKQACDSLRLNECDMTVAGGIRLMVTSDLHKQLEELGMLAEDGKCYALDEKASGMVLGEGVGVIVLKRKSDALRDGDHIYGVIKNYAVNQDGKTNGMLSPSVQSQFELENEVYDKSKINPESIGYIEASCTGTKMGDAIELKALNRVFKQYTNKEGYCAIGSIKANIGHTTMASGVISIIKVLLMLKHKQLIPQINFNELNTQIDLSSSPFYINTKIREWETNGNQPRRAAVSSFGISGTNCHMVFEENLTPSRKSTRMLPFYLVVLSAKTKTALERKKEDLKAWLRNDGKDEKLCDVAFTLLNGRSFFEERETYVVSNINELLNKLEKNNKTINDNDVKTTELGNQLIEELSNYNKQNDDYKRKLEKLAEYFVLGYEVNWDKLYEDCGYCKLSLPTYPFDESVYWVSCEAEEKNEVRVSVNNYLHPMIHRNTSTIYEQRFYSMFTRETSFLRDHMINGKMVLPAVSYLEMARAAGSFSLEKEVTTIKDLIWSSPFILDKEKKEIEVSISPSDDIDDILEFEISSVNNDESSTDIYCQGRIVTESEKTLEESGRYSMNDLLKKCTKSITGNQFYSDFLGEALYLGETMHSIQRIDYNSHEALLELEINENKHIQNEYILHPSLINGIVECTIVLIKENEFMENAVYMPFALEKLTILNTIPNRCYAYLRYENDKKGDYLFNIDILNSNGDIIAIFSQLWIRVMPMQKYKRITNKSQNNQEEIKLMLKRLVLGEIDVDRVANYIGGLLDET
;
A
#
# COMPACT_ATOMS: atom_id res chain seq x y z
N MET A 1 -7.92 -38.29 52.28
CA MET A 1 -7.87 -37.49 51.03
C MET A 1 -7.03 -36.25 51.31
N LYS A 2 -6.08 -35.90 50.44
CA LYS A 2 -5.37 -34.62 50.52
C LYS A 2 -6.26 -33.57 49.83
N LEU A 3 -6.85 -32.67 50.62
CA LEU A 3 -7.48 -31.47 50.05
C LEU A 3 -6.38 -30.59 49.46
N ASN A 4 -6.59 -30.07 48.25
CA ASN A 4 -5.71 -29.04 47.67
C ASN A 4 -6.05 -27.66 48.24
N GLU A 5 -5.22 -26.66 47.95
CA GLU A 5 -5.37 -25.32 48.55
C GLU A 5 -6.74 -24.67 48.24
N ILE A 6 -7.21 -24.82 47.00
CA ILE A 6 -8.49 -24.28 46.53
C ILE A 6 -9.66 -24.95 47.26
N GLU A 7 -9.62 -26.27 47.43
CA GLU A 7 -10.65 -27.01 48.19
C GLU A 7 -10.68 -26.62 49.67
N ILE A 8 -9.54 -26.26 50.27
CA ILE A 8 -9.46 -25.77 51.65
C ILE A 8 -10.13 -24.39 51.76
N TYR A 9 -9.84 -23.46 50.84
CA TYR A 9 -10.49 -22.15 50.85
C TYR A 9 -11.99 -22.24 50.53
N GLN A 10 -12.42 -23.13 49.64
CA GLN A 10 -13.84 -23.36 49.35
C GLN A 10 -14.58 -23.91 50.58
N LYS A 11 -14.02 -24.89 51.29
CA LYS A 11 -14.61 -25.42 52.54
C LYS A 11 -14.59 -24.44 53.70
N LEU A 12 -13.61 -23.53 53.73
CA LEU A 12 -13.57 -22.43 54.68
C LEU A 12 -14.66 -21.39 54.37
N ALA A 13 -14.86 -21.05 53.10
CA ALA A 13 -15.91 -20.11 52.66
C ALA A 13 -17.32 -20.66 52.89
N SER A 14 -17.55 -21.97 52.69
CA SER A 14 -18.82 -22.64 53.04
C SER A 14 -19.01 -22.90 54.53
N LYS A 15 -18.01 -22.56 55.37
CA LYS A 15 -17.97 -22.81 56.83
C LYS A 15 -18.03 -24.29 57.24
N GLU A 16 -17.70 -25.21 56.31
CA GLU A 16 -17.60 -26.65 56.60
C GLU A 16 -16.37 -27.00 57.45
N ILE A 17 -15.33 -26.18 57.41
CA ILE A 17 -14.16 -26.27 58.29
C ILE A 17 -13.92 -24.92 58.98
N SER A 18 -13.40 -24.94 60.20
CA SER A 18 -13.05 -23.71 60.91
C SER A 18 -11.79 -23.05 60.34
N TYR A 19 -11.64 -21.74 60.60
CA TYR A 19 -10.47 -20.97 60.17
C TYR A 19 -9.15 -21.55 60.70
N ASP A 20 -9.11 -22.03 61.94
CA ASP A 20 -7.92 -22.66 62.51
C ASP A 20 -7.63 -24.04 61.91
N GLU A 21 -8.66 -24.81 61.51
CA GLU A 21 -8.47 -26.08 60.80
C GLU A 21 -7.94 -25.86 59.38
N ALA A 22 -8.51 -24.90 58.64
CA ALA A 22 -7.99 -24.49 57.33
C ALA A 22 -6.52 -24.06 57.43
N LYS A 23 -6.19 -23.21 58.41
CA LYS A 23 -4.81 -22.77 58.71
C LYS A 23 -3.88 -23.92 59.07
N LYS A 24 -4.41 -25.00 59.67
CA LYS A 24 -3.65 -26.22 60.01
C LYS A 24 -3.41 -27.10 58.78
N PHE A 25 -4.39 -27.25 57.87
CA PHE A 25 -4.22 -27.97 56.61
C PHE A 25 -3.25 -27.24 55.66
N LEU A 26 -3.35 -25.92 55.52
CA LEU A 26 -2.41 -25.10 54.75
C LEU A 26 -0.98 -25.21 55.30
N ARG A 27 -0.81 -25.15 56.63
CA ARG A 27 0.49 -25.37 57.29
C ARG A 27 1.05 -26.80 57.11
N LEU A 28 0.22 -27.79 56.82
CA LEU A 28 0.64 -29.15 56.51
C LEU A 28 1.00 -29.35 55.03
N LEU A 29 0.38 -28.60 54.12
CA LEU A 29 0.79 -28.52 52.71
C LEU A 29 2.18 -27.89 52.55
N HIS A 30 2.50 -26.84 53.32
CA HIS A 30 3.79 -26.14 53.23
C HIS A 30 4.91 -26.67 54.14
N LYS A 31 4.76 -27.83 54.79
CA LYS A 31 5.81 -28.44 55.64
C LYS A 31 6.68 -29.48 54.92
N GLY A 32 7.04 -29.19 53.67
CA GLY A 32 7.79 -30.07 52.77
C GLY A 32 9.01 -29.44 52.10
N SER A 33 9.69 -28.48 52.75
CA SER A 33 10.84 -27.76 52.16
C SER A 33 11.86 -27.25 53.20
N GLU A 34 12.36 -28.11 54.09
CA GLU A 34 13.51 -27.80 54.95
C GLU A 34 14.85 -27.77 54.17
N THR A 35 14.96 -26.81 53.25
CA THR A 35 16.22 -26.32 52.65
C THR A 35 16.18 -24.81 52.37
N VAL A 36 15.08 -24.10 52.70
CA VAL A 36 14.85 -22.70 52.31
C VAL A 36 15.37 -21.66 53.32
N SER A 37 15.53 -22.01 54.61
CA SER A 37 15.74 -21.02 55.70
C SER A 37 17.11 -20.31 55.75
N LYS A 38 17.95 -20.44 54.72
CA LYS A 38 19.14 -19.59 54.50
C LYS A 38 18.99 -18.57 53.35
N ASN A 39 17.96 -18.73 52.51
CA ASN A 39 17.80 -17.96 51.28
C ASN A 39 16.84 -16.76 51.46
N GLU A 40 15.73 -16.94 52.16
CA GLU A 40 14.75 -15.87 52.41
C GLU A 40 15.35 -14.71 53.22
N ASN A 41 16.12 -15.00 54.28
CA ASN A 41 16.81 -13.96 55.06
C ASN A 41 17.71 -13.07 54.21
N LYS A 42 18.34 -13.60 53.15
CA LYS A 42 19.26 -12.85 52.31
C LYS A 42 18.52 -12.00 51.25
N LEU A 43 17.36 -12.45 50.79
CA LEU A 43 16.51 -11.64 49.92
C LEU A 43 15.92 -10.43 50.67
N GLU A 44 15.45 -10.64 51.91
CA GLU A 44 14.96 -9.53 52.75
C GLU A 44 16.09 -8.57 53.18
N GLU A 45 17.33 -9.07 53.35
CA GLU A 45 18.51 -8.23 53.58
C GLU A 45 18.84 -7.35 52.36
N ILE A 46 18.72 -7.89 51.14
CA ILE A 46 18.87 -7.11 49.89
C ILE A 46 17.76 -6.06 49.75
N LYS A 47 16.48 -6.45 49.97
CA LYS A 47 15.34 -5.50 49.96
C LYS A 47 15.57 -4.35 50.91
N GLN A 48 15.99 -4.64 52.15
CA GLN A 48 16.24 -3.61 53.15
C GLN A 48 17.38 -2.67 52.73
N GLN A 49 18.46 -3.19 52.13
CA GLN A 49 19.56 -2.38 51.63
C GLN A 49 19.13 -1.49 50.43
N ILE A 50 18.28 -1.98 49.52
CA ILE A 50 17.73 -1.14 48.43
C ILE A 50 16.84 -0.02 49.00
N ILE A 51 15.98 -0.31 49.98
CA ILE A 51 15.16 0.71 50.65
C ILE A 51 16.03 1.80 51.29
N ASP A 52 17.16 1.43 51.89
CA ASP A 52 18.08 2.38 52.51
C ASP A 52 18.86 3.21 51.48
N ILE A 53 19.25 2.66 50.33
CA ILE A 53 19.82 3.41 49.18
C ILE A 53 18.79 4.42 48.65
N MET A 54 17.56 3.97 48.37
CA MET A 54 16.48 4.83 47.86
C MET A 54 16.17 5.98 48.83
N ARG A 55 16.05 5.70 50.14
CA ARG A 55 15.87 6.72 51.17
C ARG A 55 17.00 7.75 51.20
N GLN A 56 18.25 7.33 51.03
CA GLN A 56 19.39 8.25 51.10
C GLN A 56 19.47 9.17 49.88
N LEU A 57 19.21 8.64 48.68
CA LEU A 57 19.33 9.39 47.42
C LEU A 57 18.08 10.19 47.05
N LEU A 58 16.88 9.73 47.45
CA LEU A 58 15.60 10.40 47.16
C LEU A 58 15.06 11.23 48.34
N HIS A 59 15.69 11.12 49.52
CA HIS A 59 15.32 11.82 50.76
C HIS A 59 13.91 11.52 51.33
N ILE A 60 13.34 10.35 51.01
CA ILE A 60 11.97 9.92 51.42
C ILE A 60 11.98 9.17 52.76
N GLU A 61 11.00 9.40 53.64
CA GLU A 61 10.92 8.68 54.92
C GLU A 61 10.54 7.19 54.75
N LYS A 62 11.04 6.34 55.65
CA LYS A 62 10.87 4.87 55.54
C LYS A 62 9.41 4.41 55.66
N SER A 63 8.53 5.22 56.24
CA SER A 63 7.08 4.95 56.30
C SER A 63 6.33 5.21 55.00
N GLU A 64 6.94 5.93 54.05
CA GLU A 64 6.32 6.32 52.77
C GLU A 64 6.81 5.44 51.60
N LEU A 65 7.84 4.62 51.78
CA LEU A 65 8.38 3.72 50.76
C LEU A 65 7.60 2.39 50.69
N ASN A 66 6.68 2.28 49.73
CA ASN A 66 6.01 1.02 49.39
C ASN A 66 6.85 0.22 48.38
N ILE A 67 7.26 -1.00 48.75
CA ILE A 67 8.17 -1.82 47.96
C ILE A 67 7.61 -2.32 46.61
N ASN A 68 6.29 -2.26 46.43
CA ASN A 68 5.59 -2.66 45.21
C ASN A 68 5.09 -1.46 44.38
N GLU A 69 5.36 -0.23 44.83
CA GLU A 69 5.03 1.00 44.11
C GLU A 69 6.06 1.25 43.00
N ASN A 70 5.65 1.96 41.95
CA ASN A 70 6.50 2.19 40.80
C ASN A 70 7.66 3.11 41.19
N LEU A 71 8.89 2.76 40.83
CA LEU A 71 10.09 3.57 41.14
C LEU A 71 9.94 5.02 40.65
N LYS A 72 9.26 5.25 39.51
CA LYS A 72 8.98 6.60 39.01
C LYS A 72 8.01 7.39 39.89
N GLU A 73 7.04 6.74 40.52
CA GLU A 73 6.10 7.36 41.47
C GLU A 73 6.79 7.67 42.81
N LEU A 74 7.79 6.86 43.17
CA LEU A 74 8.72 7.13 44.28
C LEU A 74 9.79 8.19 43.94
N GLY A 75 9.68 8.91 42.82
CA GLY A 75 10.59 10.01 42.45
C GLY A 75 11.89 9.58 41.76
N VAL A 76 12.01 8.34 41.29
CA VAL A 76 13.15 7.93 40.46
C VAL A 76 13.00 8.49 39.04
N ASP A 77 13.98 9.26 38.60
CA ASP A 77 14.02 9.92 37.30
C ASP A 77 15.32 9.61 36.54
N SER A 78 15.43 10.10 35.30
CA SER A 78 16.58 9.88 34.44
C SER A 78 17.90 10.44 34.97
N ILE A 79 17.87 11.31 35.99
CA ILE A 79 19.05 11.93 36.60
C ILE A 79 19.52 11.07 37.77
N ASN A 80 18.62 10.73 38.71
CA ASN A 80 18.97 9.99 39.91
C ASN A 80 19.06 8.46 39.70
N ALA A 81 18.42 7.90 38.65
CA ALA A 81 18.50 6.47 38.33
C ALA A 81 19.95 5.99 38.14
N ALA A 82 20.82 6.80 37.53
CA ALA A 82 22.23 6.45 37.33
C ALA A 82 23.01 6.37 38.64
N GLU A 83 22.71 7.25 39.60
CA GLU A 83 23.35 7.26 40.92
C GLU A 83 22.84 6.11 41.79
N ILE A 84 21.54 5.79 41.71
CA ILE A 84 20.94 4.62 42.35
C ILE A 84 21.57 3.32 41.82
N VAL A 85 21.71 3.14 40.50
CA VAL A 85 22.38 1.96 39.93
C VAL A 85 23.86 1.90 40.30
N TYR A 86 24.56 3.04 40.32
CA TYR A 86 25.95 3.12 40.77
C TYR A 86 26.10 2.63 42.22
N GLU A 87 25.24 3.12 43.13
CA GLU A 87 25.25 2.72 44.53
C GLU A 87 24.83 1.26 44.74
N MET A 88 23.86 0.75 43.96
CA MET A 88 23.53 -0.68 43.96
C MET A 88 24.71 -1.54 43.51
N ASN A 89 25.40 -1.16 42.44
CA ASN A 89 26.61 -1.87 41.99
C ASN A 89 27.72 -1.84 43.04
N ARG A 90 27.87 -0.72 43.76
CA ARG A 90 28.81 -0.59 44.88
C ARG A 90 28.45 -1.47 46.07
N VAL A 91 27.18 -1.49 46.50
CA VAL A 91 26.70 -2.21 47.69
C VAL A 91 26.57 -3.72 47.45
N PHE A 92 26.02 -4.12 46.30
CA PHE A 92 25.76 -5.53 45.97
C PHE A 92 26.87 -6.20 45.15
N GLY A 93 27.89 -5.45 44.73
CA GLY A 93 29.01 -5.93 43.92
C GLY A 93 28.60 -6.38 42.51
N THR A 94 27.50 -5.84 41.99
CA THR A 94 26.92 -6.16 40.67
C THR A 94 27.49 -5.27 39.56
N ASN A 95 27.11 -5.54 38.31
CA ASN A 95 27.43 -4.70 37.15
C ASN A 95 26.16 -4.50 36.31
N LEU A 96 25.17 -3.88 36.95
CA LEU A 96 23.88 -3.49 36.38
C LEU A 96 24.06 -2.26 35.49
N ASP A 97 23.36 -2.20 34.37
CA ASP A 97 23.20 -0.96 33.60
C ASP A 97 22.09 -0.10 34.20
N THR A 98 22.13 1.20 33.92
CA THR A 98 21.04 2.16 34.14
C THR A 98 19.67 1.71 33.61
N THR A 99 19.60 0.94 32.53
CA THR A 99 18.32 0.44 31.99
C THR A 99 17.55 -0.45 32.98
N VAL A 100 18.25 -1.12 33.90
CA VAL A 100 17.68 -2.10 34.83
C VAL A 100 16.59 -1.51 35.74
N ILE A 101 16.64 -0.21 36.04
CA ILE A 101 15.59 0.48 36.83
C ILE A 101 14.27 0.59 36.05
N TYR A 102 14.33 0.66 34.72
CA TYR A 102 13.15 0.70 33.84
C TYR A 102 12.65 -0.71 33.49
N ASP A 103 13.52 -1.72 33.53
CA ASP A 103 13.15 -3.13 33.34
C ASP A 103 12.51 -3.73 34.61
N TYR A 104 12.96 -3.31 35.81
CA TYR A 104 12.49 -3.80 37.11
C TYR A 104 11.92 -2.66 37.97
N VAL A 105 10.76 -2.16 37.54
CA VAL A 105 10.13 -0.90 38.00
C VAL A 105 9.63 -0.85 39.45
N THR A 106 9.96 -1.81 40.32
CA THR A 106 9.62 -1.78 41.76
C THR A 106 10.78 -2.28 42.61
N ILE A 107 10.85 -1.83 43.88
CA ILE A 107 11.89 -2.26 44.82
C ILE A 107 11.87 -3.80 44.99
N ALA A 108 10.68 -4.41 45.03
CA ALA A 108 10.53 -5.85 45.14
C ALA A 108 11.11 -6.58 43.92
N ALA A 109 10.72 -6.20 42.69
CA ALA A 109 11.20 -6.82 41.46
C ALA A 109 12.73 -6.66 41.27
N LEU A 110 13.25 -5.48 41.60
CA LEU A 110 14.68 -5.18 41.52
C LEU A 110 15.50 -5.97 42.56
N SER A 111 14.95 -6.17 43.76
CA SER A 111 15.57 -7.01 44.80
C SER A 111 15.64 -8.49 44.38
N ASP A 112 14.57 -9.03 43.80
CA ASP A 112 14.51 -10.40 43.31
C ASP A 112 15.52 -10.60 42.16
N TYR A 113 15.65 -9.62 41.25
CA TYR A 113 16.64 -9.63 40.18
C TYR A 113 18.08 -9.63 40.71
N ILE A 114 18.43 -8.73 41.63
CA ILE A 114 19.77 -8.66 42.24
C ILE A 114 20.08 -9.93 43.03
N TYR A 115 19.10 -10.50 43.73
CA TYR A 115 19.22 -11.79 44.41
C TYR A 115 19.48 -12.95 43.41
N SER A 116 18.84 -12.93 42.24
CA SER A 116 19.08 -13.93 41.18
C SER A 116 20.52 -13.85 40.61
N LEU A 117 21.06 -12.63 40.46
CA LEU A 117 22.43 -12.41 39.99
C LEU A 117 23.46 -12.88 41.03
N GLN A 118 23.26 -12.54 42.31
CA GLN A 118 24.15 -12.99 43.38
C GLN A 118 24.12 -14.50 43.57
N SER A 119 22.95 -15.15 43.47
CA SER A 119 22.82 -16.60 43.62
C SER A 119 23.40 -17.39 42.44
N ASN A 120 23.38 -16.85 41.22
CA ASN A 120 24.04 -17.47 40.07
C ASN A 120 25.58 -17.41 40.15
N ARG A 121 26.18 -16.36 40.76
CA ARG A 121 27.64 -16.29 40.98
C ARG A 121 28.19 -17.45 41.82
N PHE A 122 27.41 -18.00 42.76
CA PHE A 122 27.82 -19.15 43.58
C PHE A 122 27.90 -20.48 42.81
N LYS A 123 27.37 -20.57 41.58
CA LYS A 123 27.48 -21.77 40.73
C LYS A 123 28.72 -21.79 39.83
N GLN A 124 29.43 -20.67 39.66
CA GLN A 124 30.55 -20.56 38.71
C GLN A 124 31.94 -20.52 39.37
N ASN A 125 32.05 -20.25 40.68
CA ASN A 125 33.34 -20.18 41.38
C ASN A 125 33.82 -21.54 41.94
N GLY A 126 33.72 -22.60 41.15
CA GLY A 126 34.40 -23.87 41.36
C GLY A 126 35.59 -23.99 40.41
N GLU A 127 36.80 -24.12 40.96
CA GLU A 127 38.06 -24.34 40.23
C GLU A 127 38.65 -23.16 39.40
N ARG A 128 39.47 -22.34 40.04
CA ARG A 128 40.95 -22.39 39.82
C ARG A 128 41.74 -21.59 40.86
N VAL A 129 43.03 -21.89 40.94
CA VAL A 129 43.93 -21.59 42.07
C VAL A 129 44.68 -20.27 41.89
N TYR A 130 44.97 -19.61 43.01
CA TYR A 130 45.73 -18.36 43.13
C TYR A 130 47.17 -18.44 42.59
N GLU A 131 47.63 -17.34 42.01
CA GLU A 131 49.02 -16.88 42.20
C GLU A 131 49.07 -15.37 42.50
N LYS A 132 49.89 -15.04 43.49
CA LYS A 132 50.26 -13.71 44.03
C LYS A 132 51.59 -13.27 43.37
N ASP A 133 52.08 -12.04 43.38
CA ASP A 133 51.67 -10.71 43.85
C ASP A 133 52.42 -9.70 42.94
N VAL A 134 51.79 -8.59 42.50
CA VAL A 134 52.52 -7.32 42.26
C VAL A 134 51.63 -6.17 42.73
N THR A 135 52.22 -5.24 43.48
CA THR A 135 51.54 -4.21 44.29
C THR A 135 50.84 -3.12 43.48
N CYS A 136 49.81 -2.55 44.12
CA CYS A 136 49.01 -1.41 43.66
C CYS A 136 49.84 -0.25 43.08
N LYS A 137 49.30 0.35 42.01
CA LYS A 137 49.38 1.79 41.78
C LYS A 137 47.95 2.31 41.68
N GLU A 138 47.71 3.47 42.27
CA GLU A 138 46.42 4.15 42.30
C GLU A 138 46.02 4.57 40.87
N GLU A 139 44.73 4.44 40.55
CA GLU A 139 44.20 4.94 39.28
C GLU A 139 44.09 6.47 39.28
N SER A 140 44.41 7.08 38.13
CA SER A 140 44.48 8.52 37.96
C SER A 140 43.09 9.13 37.66
N PRO A 141 42.77 10.38 38.07
CA PRO A 141 41.42 10.97 37.97
C PRO A 141 40.84 11.20 36.54
N ILE A 142 41.58 10.85 35.48
CA ILE A 142 41.50 11.49 34.15
C ILE A 142 40.25 11.12 33.32
N LYS A 143 39.53 10.04 33.64
CA LYS A 143 38.43 9.55 32.79
C LYS A 143 37.09 10.29 32.89
N LYS A 144 36.80 11.02 33.98
CA LYS A 144 35.55 11.80 34.07
C LYS A 144 35.63 13.09 33.23
N ASP A 145 36.72 13.85 33.38
CA ASP A 145 36.95 15.09 32.63
C ASP A 145 36.89 14.88 31.11
N THR A 146 37.38 13.74 30.61
CA THR A 146 37.43 13.45 29.15
C THR A 146 36.03 13.38 28.52
N MET A 147 35.04 12.80 29.23
CA MET A 147 33.66 12.73 28.73
C MET A 147 33.00 14.11 28.70
N GLU A 148 33.26 14.93 29.72
CA GLU A 148 32.68 16.27 29.82
C GLU A 148 33.28 17.23 28.79
N ILE A 149 34.59 17.12 28.51
CA ILE A 149 35.27 17.84 27.43
C ILE A 149 34.70 17.46 26.06
N ILE A 150 34.64 16.16 25.72
CA ILE A 150 34.12 15.69 24.41
C ILE A 150 32.65 16.10 24.24
N LYS A 151 31.82 15.95 25.28
CA LYS A 151 30.41 16.35 25.24
C LYS A 151 30.26 17.85 24.94
N ASN A 152 31.01 18.71 25.66
CA ASN A 152 30.94 20.16 25.49
C ASN A 152 31.46 20.59 24.11
N GLU A 153 32.48 19.93 23.58
CA GLU A 153 33.02 20.21 22.24
C GLU A 153 32.08 19.75 21.11
N ILE A 154 31.32 18.65 21.29
CA ILE A 154 30.24 18.26 20.38
C ILE A 154 29.07 19.27 20.45
N VAL A 155 28.68 19.73 21.66
CA VAL A 155 27.65 20.79 21.80
C VAL A 155 28.07 22.07 21.08
N GLU A 156 29.34 22.48 21.22
CA GLU A 156 29.92 23.61 20.48
C GLU A 156 29.89 23.42 18.96
N ILE A 157 30.19 22.22 18.45
CA ILE A 157 30.13 21.90 17.02
C ILE A 157 28.69 21.96 16.51
N VAL A 158 27.76 21.30 17.21
CA VAL A 158 26.34 21.24 16.85
C VAL A 158 25.72 22.64 16.89
N GLY A 159 25.99 23.43 17.92
CA GLY A 159 25.50 24.81 18.03
C GLY A 159 26.04 25.74 16.93
N LYS A 160 27.29 25.57 16.50
CA LYS A 160 27.86 26.33 15.37
C LYS A 160 27.19 26.00 14.05
N VAL A 161 26.95 24.72 13.76
CA VAL A 161 26.33 24.27 12.50
C VAL A 161 24.83 24.64 12.47
N LEU A 162 24.11 24.46 13.57
CA LEU A 162 22.67 24.77 13.65
C LEU A 162 22.36 26.24 13.95
N HIS A 163 23.38 27.06 14.23
CA HIS A 163 23.24 28.44 14.71
C HIS A 163 22.42 28.57 16.02
N ILE A 164 22.57 27.59 16.92
CA ILE A 164 21.92 27.54 18.24
C ILE A 164 22.97 27.82 19.32
N GLU A 165 22.61 28.62 20.34
CA GLU A 165 23.46 28.86 21.51
C GLU A 165 23.71 27.54 22.28
N PRO A 166 24.96 27.19 22.64
CA PRO A 166 25.30 25.94 23.35
C PRO A 166 24.42 25.62 24.56
N GLU A 167 23.98 26.64 25.30
CA GLU A 167 23.15 26.51 26.50
C GLU A 167 21.69 26.10 26.21
N LYS A 168 21.25 26.16 24.96
CA LYS A 168 19.88 25.78 24.52
C LYS A 168 19.81 24.38 23.92
N ILE A 169 20.93 23.67 23.80
CA ILE A 169 20.99 22.33 23.22
C ILE A 169 20.79 21.29 24.33
N ASP A 170 19.65 20.58 24.29
CA ASP A 170 19.44 19.43 25.16
C ASP A 170 20.27 18.23 24.65
N ILE A 171 21.26 17.85 25.45
CA ILE A 171 22.19 16.73 25.18
C ILE A 171 21.52 15.35 25.13
N ASN A 172 20.29 15.22 25.63
CA ASN A 172 19.50 13.99 25.63
C ASN A 172 18.52 13.91 24.44
N MET A 173 18.32 15.05 23.76
CA MET A 173 17.46 15.15 22.58
C MET A 173 18.13 14.47 21.39
N SER A 174 17.35 13.86 20.49
CA SER A 174 17.94 13.24 19.30
C SER A 174 18.47 14.32 18.36
N PHE A 175 19.48 13.98 17.56
CA PHE A 175 20.01 14.91 16.56
C PHE A 175 18.93 15.38 15.56
N ASN A 176 17.96 14.54 15.23
CA ASN A 176 16.83 14.91 14.37
C ASN A 176 15.87 15.90 15.07
N ASP A 177 15.54 15.66 16.35
CA ASP A 177 14.71 16.59 17.14
C ASP A 177 15.39 17.95 17.37
N LEU A 178 16.74 17.99 17.36
CA LEU A 178 17.54 19.22 17.35
C LEU A 178 17.57 19.93 15.98
N GLY A 179 16.99 19.34 14.92
CA GLY A 179 16.94 19.91 13.57
C GLY A 179 18.12 19.56 12.66
N ILE A 180 18.84 18.46 12.92
CA ILE A 180 19.95 18.01 12.06
C ILE A 180 19.41 17.14 10.93
N ASP A 181 19.52 17.67 9.71
CA ASP A 181 19.23 16.97 8.47
C ASP A 181 20.47 16.30 7.84
N SER A 182 20.29 15.69 6.67
CA SER A 182 21.36 15.03 5.91
C SER A 182 22.46 15.97 5.38
N ILE A 183 22.25 17.30 5.39
CA ILE A 183 23.24 18.29 4.95
C ILE A 183 24.08 18.70 6.16
N ASN A 184 23.42 19.17 7.22
CA ASN A 184 24.05 19.60 8.46
C ASN A 184 24.76 18.45 9.18
N GLY A 185 24.23 17.21 9.06
CA GLY A 185 24.89 16.00 9.58
C GLY A 185 26.25 15.72 8.94
N VAL A 186 26.44 16.01 7.65
CA VAL A 186 27.75 15.90 6.98
C VAL A 186 28.74 16.91 7.56
N GLU A 187 28.30 18.15 7.80
CA GLU A 187 29.15 19.20 8.37
C GLU A 187 29.54 18.89 9.83
N ILE A 188 28.60 18.39 10.64
CA ILE A 188 28.85 17.96 12.02
C ILE A 188 29.86 16.80 12.06
N VAL A 189 29.66 15.72 11.29
CA VAL A 189 30.63 14.60 11.27
C VAL A 189 32.00 15.04 10.77
N LYS A 190 32.06 15.92 9.76
CA LYS A 190 33.32 16.48 9.27
C LYS A 190 34.03 17.29 10.36
N ALA A 191 33.31 18.18 11.06
CA ALA A 191 33.86 18.97 12.16
C ALA A 191 34.34 18.08 13.33
N ILE A 192 33.58 17.03 13.67
CA ILE A 192 33.97 16.03 14.69
C ILE A 192 35.26 15.29 14.27
N ASN A 193 35.34 14.81 13.03
CA ASN A 193 36.57 14.16 12.51
C ASN A 193 37.76 15.12 12.47
N ASP A 194 37.54 16.39 12.10
CA ASP A 194 38.58 17.42 12.09
C ASP A 194 39.05 17.77 13.52
N SER A 195 38.17 17.83 14.52
CA SER A 195 38.52 18.08 15.92
C SER A 195 39.20 16.89 16.59
N PHE A 196 38.60 15.70 16.53
CA PHE A 196 39.04 14.52 17.28
C PHE A 196 39.99 13.58 16.52
N LYS A 197 40.26 13.84 15.23
CA LYS A 197 41.09 13.01 14.34
C LYS A 197 40.59 11.55 14.22
N THR A 198 39.27 11.41 14.19
CA THR A 198 38.54 10.17 13.90
C THR A 198 38.23 10.01 12.40
N ASN A 199 37.63 8.89 12.03
CA ASN A 199 37.16 8.65 10.65
C ASN A 199 35.72 8.11 10.69
N LEU A 200 34.85 8.83 11.39
CA LEU A 200 33.42 8.58 11.44
C LEU A 200 32.78 8.89 10.09
N ASP A 201 31.72 8.16 9.76
CA ASP A 201 30.86 8.48 8.62
C ASP A 201 29.50 9.03 9.12
N THR A 202 28.69 9.57 8.22
CA THR A 202 27.43 10.23 8.60
C THR A 202 26.37 9.30 9.17
N VAL A 203 26.47 7.98 8.95
CA VAL A 203 25.56 7.01 9.56
C VAL A 203 25.80 6.92 11.07
N THR A 204 26.99 7.29 11.57
CA THR A 204 27.31 7.30 13.00
C THR A 204 26.37 8.21 13.82
N LEU A 205 25.85 9.31 13.25
CA LEU A 205 24.85 10.16 13.93
C LEU A 205 23.48 9.48 14.11
N TYR A 206 23.24 8.37 13.41
CA TYR A 206 22.02 7.57 13.49
C TYR A 206 22.23 6.32 14.36
N ASP A 207 23.43 5.72 14.32
CA ASP A 207 23.84 4.66 15.25
C ASP A 207 23.92 5.17 16.70
N TYR A 208 24.27 6.45 16.90
CA TYR A 208 24.36 7.12 18.19
C TYR A 208 23.56 8.43 18.15
N SER A 209 22.27 8.30 18.45
CA SER A 209 21.22 9.30 18.21
C SER A 209 21.32 10.60 19.03
N THR A 210 22.05 10.59 20.15
CA THR A 210 22.17 11.73 21.07
C THR A 210 23.62 12.18 21.22
N ILE A 211 23.83 13.42 21.69
CA ILE A 211 25.17 13.93 22.03
C ILE A 211 25.85 13.04 23.07
N ILE A 212 25.10 12.50 24.03
CA ILE A 212 25.63 11.59 25.06
C ILE A 212 26.13 10.28 24.44
N ASP A 213 25.35 9.65 23.56
CA ASP A 213 25.72 8.36 22.99
C ASP A 213 26.86 8.49 21.97
N LEU A 214 26.87 9.57 21.19
CA LEU A 214 27.98 9.89 20.29
C LEU A 214 29.27 10.18 21.07
N SER A 215 29.18 10.88 22.20
CA SER A 215 30.33 11.12 23.09
C SER A 215 30.91 9.80 23.64
N LYS A 216 30.06 8.86 24.08
CA LYS A 216 30.49 7.52 24.52
C LYS A 216 31.22 6.78 23.39
N HIS A 217 30.67 6.80 22.18
CA HIS A 217 31.27 6.14 21.02
C HIS A 217 32.64 6.74 20.66
N LEU A 218 32.73 8.08 20.60
CA LEU A 218 33.97 8.82 20.33
C LEU A 218 35.08 8.49 21.33
N ILE A 219 34.76 8.37 22.63
CA ILE A 219 35.75 7.91 23.63
C ILE A 219 36.31 6.53 23.25
N MET A 220 35.46 5.58 22.86
CA MET A 220 35.90 4.22 22.49
C MET A 220 36.73 4.20 21.20
N GLU A 221 36.44 5.08 20.25
CA GLU A 221 37.21 5.21 19.00
C GLU A 221 38.57 5.92 19.23
N ILE A 222 38.59 6.98 20.03
CA ILE A 222 39.83 7.68 20.44
C ILE A 222 40.73 6.74 21.26
N ASP A 223 40.16 5.92 22.16
CA ASP A 223 40.89 4.88 22.91
C ASP A 223 41.43 3.75 21.99
N ARG A 224 40.79 3.48 20.85
CA ARG A 224 41.30 2.55 19.81
C ARG A 224 42.43 3.18 19.01
N ASN A 225 42.23 4.39 18.49
CA ASN A 225 43.22 5.07 17.65
C ASN A 225 44.49 5.45 18.42
N SER A 226 44.38 5.86 19.69
CA SER A 226 45.53 6.11 20.57
C SER A 226 46.34 4.83 20.86
N LYS A 227 45.70 3.67 21.04
CA LYS A 227 46.40 2.37 21.17
C LYS A 227 47.11 1.97 19.88
N ILE A 228 46.52 2.25 18.71
CA ILE A 228 47.14 2.00 17.40
C ILE A 228 48.34 2.94 17.16
N LEU A 229 48.25 4.21 17.53
CA LEU A 229 49.36 5.18 17.46
C LEU A 229 50.52 4.77 18.39
N ASN A 230 50.24 4.48 19.65
CA ASN A 230 51.26 4.01 20.61
C ASN A 230 51.95 2.69 20.16
N SER A 231 51.24 1.83 19.42
CA SER A 231 51.84 0.62 18.83
C SER A 231 52.86 0.91 17.71
N LYS A 232 52.72 2.03 16.99
CA LYS A 232 53.67 2.45 15.94
C LYS A 232 54.94 3.07 16.52
N ASP A 233 54.85 3.79 17.63
CA ASP A 233 56.02 4.39 18.28
C ASP A 233 56.92 3.36 19.00
N MET A 234 56.37 2.22 19.45
CA MET A 234 57.18 1.10 19.93
C MET A 234 58.03 0.43 18.83
N VAL A 235 57.76 0.66 17.54
CA VAL A 235 58.54 0.11 16.41
C VAL A 235 59.65 1.08 15.95
N GLN A 236 59.54 2.39 16.22
CA GLN A 236 60.53 3.37 15.76
C GLN A 236 61.84 3.41 16.58
N SER A 237 61.94 2.63 17.67
CA SER A 237 63.18 2.51 18.47
C SER A 237 64.32 1.73 17.77
N LYS A 238 64.10 1.08 16.61
CA LYS A 238 65.10 0.16 16.00
C LYS A 238 65.43 0.37 14.52
N THR A 239 65.17 1.53 13.92
CA THR A 239 65.63 1.80 12.53
C THR A 239 65.93 3.27 12.22
N LYS A 240 66.99 3.82 12.83
CA LYS A 240 67.72 4.98 12.26
C LYS A 240 68.98 4.52 11.52
N ALA A 241 68.79 4.02 10.29
CA ALA A 241 69.85 3.88 9.31
C ALA A 241 69.30 4.05 7.89
N VAL A 242 69.98 4.86 7.08
CA VAL A 242 69.82 5.03 5.62
C VAL A 242 68.50 5.69 5.15
N LYS A 243 68.52 7.03 5.09
CA LYS A 243 67.90 7.77 3.96
C LYS A 243 68.86 7.72 2.77
N GLY A 244 68.35 7.61 1.54
CA GLY A 244 69.21 7.74 0.35
C GLY A 244 68.51 7.63 -1.01
N ILE A 245 68.27 8.79 -1.62
CA ILE A 245 68.19 9.05 -3.08
C ILE A 245 66.83 8.80 -3.77
N GLU A 246 66.31 9.89 -4.36
CA GLU A 246 65.18 9.96 -5.31
C GLU A 246 65.67 9.79 -6.77
N GLY A 247 64.75 9.56 -7.72
CA GLY A 247 64.87 10.20 -9.04
C GLY A 247 64.64 9.38 -10.32
N ASN A 248 63.59 9.80 -11.07
CA ASN A 248 63.46 9.79 -12.55
C ASN A 248 63.24 8.51 -13.37
N LEU A 249 61.95 8.24 -13.67
CA LEU A 249 61.34 8.34 -15.01
C LEU A 249 62.17 7.98 -16.28
N ARG A 250 61.68 7.01 -17.08
CA ARG A 250 61.33 7.21 -18.52
C ARG A 250 60.52 6.07 -19.18
N LYS A 251 59.78 6.43 -20.23
CA LYS A 251 58.78 5.62 -20.98
C LYS A 251 59.42 4.71 -22.06
N ARG A 252 58.79 3.56 -22.38
CA ARG A 252 58.33 3.17 -23.74
C ARG A 252 57.55 1.83 -23.80
N LYS A 253 56.79 1.61 -24.89
CA LYS A 253 55.82 0.51 -25.10
C LYS A 253 56.38 -0.63 -25.99
N THR A 254 55.99 -1.88 -25.70
CA THR A 254 55.65 -3.03 -26.62
C THR A 254 56.63 -3.53 -27.71
N PRO A 255 56.51 -4.78 -28.24
CA PRO A 255 55.86 -6.02 -27.76
C PRO A 255 56.84 -7.24 -27.86
N PRO A 256 56.40 -8.44 -28.31
CA PRO A 256 55.92 -9.59 -27.52
C PRO A 256 57.02 -10.65 -27.25
N PHE A 257 56.75 -11.65 -26.40
CA PHE A 257 57.61 -12.86 -26.38
C PHE A 257 56.87 -14.18 -26.13
N GLN A 258 57.36 -15.23 -26.78
CA GLN A 258 56.79 -16.57 -26.80
C GLN A 258 57.29 -17.41 -25.61
N LEU A 259 56.42 -18.25 -25.06
CA LEU A 259 56.80 -19.32 -24.13
C LEU A 259 57.14 -20.60 -24.91
N LYS A 260 58.36 -21.12 -24.76
CA LYS A 260 58.69 -22.51 -25.13
C LYS A 260 59.72 -23.14 -24.19
N THR A 261 59.25 -24.20 -23.51
CA THR A 261 59.98 -25.42 -23.11
C THR A 261 61.29 -25.31 -22.32
N VAL A 262 61.26 -25.86 -21.09
CA VAL A 262 62.38 -26.64 -20.54
C VAL A 262 61.92 -28.09 -20.36
N ARG A 263 62.70 -29.03 -20.90
CA ARG A 263 62.45 -30.48 -20.84
C ARG A 263 62.83 -31.05 -19.47
N LYS A 264 62.13 -32.08 -18.99
CA LYS A 264 62.67 -33.06 -18.03
C LYS A 264 63.04 -34.36 -18.76
N GLN A 265 64.20 -34.92 -18.43
CA GLN A 265 64.73 -36.18 -18.93
C GLN A 265 64.65 -37.31 -17.88
N THR A 266 65.04 -38.50 -18.30
CA THR A 266 64.65 -39.84 -17.80
C THR A 266 65.71 -40.59 -16.98
N ILE A 267 65.27 -41.28 -15.90
CA ILE A 267 65.65 -42.62 -15.35
C ILE A 267 67.15 -42.89 -15.00
N PRO A 268 67.47 -43.73 -13.99
CA PRO A 268 67.83 -45.14 -14.29
C PRO A 268 67.30 -46.23 -13.32
N HIS A 269 67.21 -47.44 -13.89
CA HIS A 269 67.09 -48.83 -13.36
C HIS A 269 67.47 -49.12 -11.89
N ILE A 270 66.97 -50.18 -11.22
CA ILE A 270 67.25 -51.64 -11.35
C ILE A 270 66.16 -52.38 -10.51
N ALA A 271 65.65 -53.61 -10.72
CA ALA A 271 65.92 -54.81 -11.55
C ALA A 271 64.59 -55.54 -11.94
N ALA A 272 64.62 -56.84 -12.34
CA ALA A 272 63.46 -57.69 -12.60
C ALA A 272 63.65 -59.15 -12.13
N ASN A 273 62.54 -59.88 -11.90
CA ASN A 273 62.32 -61.32 -12.19
C ASN A 273 60.88 -61.68 -11.73
N SER A 274 59.89 -61.99 -12.59
CA SER A 274 59.76 -63.07 -13.60
C SER A 274 59.21 -64.40 -13.03
N ALA A 275 57.92 -64.66 -13.27
CA ALA A 275 57.35 -66.00 -13.45
C ALA A 275 55.96 -65.88 -14.11
N THR A 276 55.74 -66.64 -15.18
CA THR A 276 54.58 -66.57 -16.08
C THR A 276 53.51 -67.62 -15.74
N ASN A 277 52.24 -67.35 -16.08
CA ASN A 277 51.16 -68.33 -16.38
C ASN A 277 50.78 -69.32 -15.26
N ARG A 278 49.51 -69.44 -14.84
CA ARG A 278 48.39 -70.00 -15.63
C ARG A 278 47.06 -69.95 -14.83
N ILE A 279 45.92 -70.17 -15.50
CA ILE A 279 44.56 -70.43 -14.94
C ILE A 279 43.85 -69.16 -14.38
N VAL A 280 43.12 -68.37 -15.18
CA VAL A 280 41.78 -68.65 -15.76
C VAL A 280 40.71 -69.01 -14.71
N LEU A 281 39.77 -68.07 -14.48
CA LEU A 281 38.39 -68.27 -14.00
C LEU A 281 38.16 -69.09 -12.71
N LYS A 282 38.10 -68.38 -11.55
CA LYS A 282 37.03 -68.49 -10.52
C LYS A 282 37.41 -67.73 -9.24
N GLN A 283 37.12 -66.42 -9.16
CA GLN A 283 36.91 -65.62 -7.93
C GLN A 283 36.68 -64.15 -8.30
N LYS A 284 35.54 -63.84 -8.94
CA LYS A 284 35.16 -62.45 -9.27
C LYS A 284 33.68 -62.13 -9.03
N GLN A 285 33.05 -62.86 -8.09
CA GLN A 285 31.62 -62.68 -7.75
C GLN A 285 31.35 -62.44 -6.26
N SER A 286 32.32 -62.61 -5.35
CA SER A 286 32.10 -62.36 -3.91
C SER A 286 32.57 -60.98 -3.43
N SER A 287 33.34 -60.25 -4.24
CA SER A 287 33.94 -58.95 -3.89
C SER A 287 33.11 -57.75 -4.35
N GLU A 288 32.25 -57.91 -5.36
CA GLU A 288 31.37 -56.84 -5.85
C GLU A 288 30.09 -56.73 -4.99
N GLU A 289 29.46 -57.85 -4.60
CA GLU A 289 28.27 -57.85 -3.72
C GLU A 289 28.54 -57.25 -2.33
N GLN A 290 29.73 -57.49 -1.75
CA GLN A 290 30.08 -56.92 -0.44
C GLN A 290 30.42 -55.43 -0.50
N ALA A 291 31.00 -54.95 -1.60
CA ALA A 291 31.23 -53.51 -1.80
C ALA A 291 29.90 -52.76 -1.99
N ILE A 292 29.02 -53.28 -2.84
CA ILE A 292 27.68 -52.73 -3.08
C ILE A 292 26.88 -52.71 -1.77
N SER A 293 26.89 -53.77 -0.98
CA SER A 293 26.22 -53.85 0.33
C SER A 293 26.67 -52.77 1.32
N LEU A 294 27.98 -52.46 1.37
CA LEU A 294 28.50 -51.42 2.26
C LEU A 294 28.13 -50.01 1.78
N GLU A 295 28.22 -49.73 0.47
CA GLU A 295 27.81 -48.44 -0.10
C GLU A 295 26.31 -48.19 0.06
N ASP A 296 25.49 -49.22 -0.14
CA ASP A 296 24.03 -49.12 0.03
C ASP A 296 23.65 -48.92 1.51
N THR A 297 24.40 -49.50 2.44
CA THR A 297 24.20 -49.30 3.88
C THR A 297 24.65 -47.90 4.33
N LEU A 298 25.79 -47.41 3.81
CA LEU A 298 26.26 -46.04 4.05
C LEU A 298 25.29 -45.00 3.47
N ARG A 299 24.78 -45.22 2.25
CA ARG A 299 23.71 -44.41 1.65
C ARG A 299 22.44 -44.43 2.50
N LYS A 300 21.94 -45.60 2.90
CA LYS A 300 20.73 -45.69 3.75
C LYS A 300 20.92 -45.02 5.12
N THR A 301 22.13 -45.01 5.65
CA THR A 301 22.47 -44.32 6.91
C THR A 301 22.56 -42.80 6.71
N GLN A 302 23.16 -42.32 5.60
CA GLN A 302 23.15 -40.91 5.23
C GLN A 302 21.73 -40.39 4.94
N ILE A 303 20.91 -41.14 4.22
CA ILE A 303 19.51 -40.79 3.91
C ILE A 303 18.67 -40.69 5.20
N LYS A 304 18.85 -41.62 6.15
CA LYS A 304 18.20 -41.50 7.47
C LYS A 304 18.68 -40.30 8.28
N LYS A 305 19.94 -39.88 8.10
CA LYS A 305 20.51 -38.71 8.79
C LYS A 305 20.00 -37.40 8.19
N SER A 306 19.97 -37.29 6.85
CA SER A 306 19.40 -36.11 6.16
C SER A 306 17.89 -35.99 6.40
N GLN A 307 17.15 -37.11 6.49
CA GLN A 307 15.72 -37.12 6.85
C GLN A 307 15.44 -36.63 8.28
N MET A 308 16.40 -36.70 9.20
CA MET A 308 16.28 -36.11 10.55
C MET A 308 16.71 -34.63 10.59
N GLU A 309 17.49 -34.16 9.62
CA GLU A 309 17.91 -32.75 9.48
C GLU A 309 16.88 -31.91 8.69
N ASP A 310 15.96 -32.55 7.97
CA ASP A 310 14.97 -31.93 7.06
C ASP A 310 13.63 -31.49 7.71
N ILE A 311 13.42 -31.72 9.01
CA ILE A 311 12.09 -31.63 9.67
C ILE A 311 11.44 -30.23 9.59
N GLY A 312 12.22 -29.18 9.35
CA GLY A 312 11.72 -27.81 9.18
C GLY A 312 11.66 -27.29 7.73
N ASP A 313 12.26 -27.98 6.75
CA ASP A 313 12.42 -27.43 5.40
C ASP A 313 11.07 -27.24 4.69
N ILE A 314 10.87 -26.06 4.08
CA ILE A 314 9.68 -25.75 3.28
C ILE A 314 10.09 -25.67 1.80
N ALA A 315 9.45 -26.46 0.95
CA ALA A 315 9.68 -26.46 -0.49
C ALA A 315 8.75 -25.46 -1.19
N VAL A 316 9.29 -24.69 -2.13
CA VAL A 316 8.50 -23.89 -3.07
C VAL A 316 8.19 -24.76 -4.29
N ILE A 317 6.92 -25.08 -4.49
CA ILE A 317 6.47 -26.08 -5.46
C ILE A 317 5.77 -25.51 -6.70
N GLY A 318 5.27 -24.28 -6.62
CA GLY A 318 4.65 -23.55 -7.73
C GLY A 318 4.94 -22.06 -7.60
N ILE A 319 5.07 -21.36 -8.73
CA ILE A 319 5.24 -19.90 -8.80
C ILE A 319 4.37 -19.30 -9.90
N ALA A 320 3.85 -18.10 -9.66
CA ALA A 320 3.27 -17.25 -10.70
C ALA A 320 3.44 -15.78 -10.33
N GLY A 321 3.19 -14.89 -11.29
CA GLY A 321 3.24 -13.45 -11.06
C GLY A 321 3.26 -12.66 -12.35
N LYS A 322 2.99 -11.36 -12.22
CA LYS A 322 2.90 -10.38 -13.30
C LYS A 322 3.58 -9.09 -12.85
N TYR A 323 4.32 -8.48 -13.76
CA TYR A 323 5.33 -7.47 -13.48
C TYR A 323 5.30 -6.37 -14.55
N PRO A 324 6.01 -5.26 -14.34
CA PRO A 324 6.26 -4.27 -15.39
C PRO A 324 6.94 -4.94 -16.59
N GLU A 325 6.38 -4.73 -17.78
CA GLU A 325 6.83 -5.33 -19.05
C GLU A 325 6.97 -6.87 -19.10
N ALA A 326 6.36 -7.60 -18.16
CA ALA A 326 6.35 -9.08 -18.17
C ALA A 326 5.04 -9.65 -17.62
N ASN A 327 4.34 -10.43 -18.46
CA ASN A 327 3.02 -11.00 -18.15
C ASN A 327 3.08 -12.29 -17.30
N ASN A 328 4.28 -12.86 -17.13
CA ASN A 328 4.55 -14.13 -16.47
C ASN A 328 6.02 -14.19 -16.01
N THR A 329 6.40 -15.25 -15.29
CA THR A 329 7.76 -15.45 -14.76
C THR A 329 8.82 -15.74 -15.84
N GLU A 330 8.43 -16.25 -17.00
CA GLU A 330 9.32 -16.54 -18.14
C GLU A 330 9.76 -15.23 -18.83
N GLU A 331 8.81 -14.32 -19.07
CA GLU A 331 9.06 -12.95 -19.54
C GLU A 331 9.90 -12.16 -18.52
N LEU A 332 9.61 -12.28 -17.22
CA LEU A 332 10.43 -11.64 -16.18
C LEU A 332 11.87 -12.16 -16.24
N TRP A 333 12.07 -13.48 -16.31
CA TRP A 333 13.40 -14.07 -16.40
C TRP A 333 14.17 -13.54 -17.62
N LYS A 334 13.53 -13.44 -18.78
CA LYS A 334 14.11 -12.87 -20.00
C LYS A 334 14.56 -11.42 -19.79
N ASN A 335 13.71 -10.57 -19.22
CA ASN A 335 14.02 -9.15 -18.97
C ASN A 335 15.19 -9.01 -17.98
N LEU A 336 15.14 -9.75 -16.86
CA LEU A 336 16.20 -9.78 -15.84
C LEU A 336 17.54 -10.28 -16.39
N LYS A 337 17.52 -11.34 -17.21
CA LYS A 337 18.72 -11.94 -17.81
C LYS A 337 19.42 -11.00 -18.80
N ASN A 338 18.64 -10.23 -19.56
CA ASN A 338 19.15 -9.23 -20.48
C ASN A 338 19.62 -7.94 -19.77
N GLY A 339 19.13 -7.67 -18.56
CA GLY A 339 19.36 -6.41 -17.86
C GLY A 339 18.44 -5.29 -18.37
N GLU A 340 17.22 -5.60 -18.76
CA GLU A 340 16.23 -4.59 -19.16
C GLU A 340 15.80 -3.74 -17.94
N ASN A 341 15.52 -2.46 -18.20
CA ASN A 341 14.90 -1.54 -17.24
C ASN A 341 13.43 -1.34 -17.63
N CYS A 342 12.52 -1.90 -16.85
CA CYS A 342 11.08 -1.90 -17.08
C CYS A 342 10.36 -0.74 -16.36
N ILE A 343 11.11 0.28 -15.94
CA ILE A 343 10.59 1.54 -15.41
C ILE A 343 10.36 2.52 -16.57
N SER A 344 9.17 3.11 -16.60
CA SER A 344 8.75 4.06 -17.64
C SER A 344 8.06 5.28 -17.05
N LYS A 345 7.82 6.32 -17.86
CA LYS A 345 6.88 7.39 -17.51
C LYS A 345 5.46 6.82 -17.50
N ILE A 346 4.63 7.28 -16.57
CA ILE A 346 3.19 6.98 -16.57
C ILE A 346 2.57 7.38 -17.92
N SER A 347 1.65 6.56 -18.45
CA SER A 347 0.91 6.92 -19.65
C SER A 347 -0.25 7.87 -19.32
N GLU A 348 -0.44 8.90 -20.14
CA GLU A 348 -1.49 9.92 -19.98
C GLU A 348 -2.90 9.32 -19.83
N ASN A 349 -3.14 8.17 -20.46
CA ASN A 349 -4.41 7.46 -20.42
C ASN A 349 -4.71 6.77 -19.07
N ARG A 350 -3.70 6.59 -18.20
CA ARG A 350 -3.84 5.82 -16.95
C ARG A 350 -4.32 6.65 -15.78
N TRP A 351 -3.81 7.87 -15.61
CA TRP A 351 -4.25 8.83 -14.61
C TRP A 351 -4.81 10.08 -15.31
N LYS A 352 -6.04 9.98 -15.82
CA LYS A 352 -6.69 11.01 -16.69
C LYS A 352 -6.73 12.43 -16.08
N GLU A 353 -6.58 12.56 -14.76
CA GLU A 353 -6.67 13.81 -14.00
C GLU A 353 -5.37 14.65 -14.03
N GLU A 354 -4.22 14.06 -14.37
CA GLU A 354 -2.89 14.72 -14.26
C GLU A 354 -2.40 15.37 -15.57
N LYS A 355 -3.32 15.89 -16.41
CA LYS A 355 -2.97 16.47 -17.74
C LYS A 355 -2.03 17.69 -17.70
N ASN A 356 -1.71 18.23 -16.52
CA ASN A 356 -0.95 19.48 -16.32
C ASN A 356 0.32 19.34 -15.44
N SER A 357 0.71 18.15 -14.99
CA SER A 357 1.95 17.93 -14.22
C SER A 357 3.05 17.28 -15.08
N GLU A 358 4.31 17.32 -14.63
CA GLU A 358 5.31 16.40 -15.18
C GLU A 358 4.89 14.95 -14.87
N PRO A 359 5.02 14.01 -15.82
CA PRO A 359 4.59 12.63 -15.62
C PRO A 359 5.56 11.86 -14.73
N TYR A 360 5.03 11.33 -13.62
CA TYR A 360 5.75 10.45 -12.71
C TYR A 360 6.33 9.22 -13.40
N TYR A 361 7.44 8.70 -12.84
CA TYR A 361 8.05 7.44 -13.25
C TYR A 361 7.61 6.27 -12.38
N GLY A 362 7.57 5.08 -12.97
CA GLY A 362 7.29 3.85 -12.24
C GLY A 362 7.43 2.59 -13.09
N GLY A 363 7.57 1.45 -12.44
CA GLY A 363 7.37 0.15 -13.08
C GLY A 363 5.87 -0.16 -13.13
N PHE A 364 5.24 -0.06 -14.30
CA PHE A 364 3.78 -0.21 -14.44
C PHE A 364 3.39 -1.53 -15.11
N MET A 365 2.45 -2.26 -14.50
CA MET A 365 1.84 -3.46 -15.09
C MET A 365 0.85 -3.10 -16.18
N SER A 366 0.83 -3.88 -17.26
CA SER A 366 -0.16 -3.77 -18.35
C SER A 366 -1.42 -4.59 -18.04
N GLY A 367 -2.56 -4.20 -18.62
CA GLY A 367 -3.79 -5.01 -18.56
C GLY A 367 -4.28 -5.28 -17.13
N ILE A 368 -4.28 -4.27 -16.26
CA ILE A 368 -4.80 -4.36 -14.87
C ILE A 368 -6.34 -4.30 -14.82
N ASP A 369 -6.92 -3.84 -15.92
CA ASP A 369 -8.34 -3.78 -16.22
C ASP A 369 -8.90 -5.12 -16.71
N LYS A 370 -8.05 -6.09 -17.04
CA LYS A 370 -8.45 -7.40 -17.57
C LYS A 370 -8.77 -8.42 -16.48
N PHE A 371 -9.84 -9.18 -16.63
CA PHE A 371 -10.22 -10.27 -15.71
C PHE A 371 -11.13 -11.28 -16.40
N ASP A 372 -11.22 -12.51 -15.86
CA ASP A 372 -12.14 -13.56 -16.31
C ASP A 372 -13.12 -13.91 -15.17
N PRO A 373 -14.18 -13.10 -14.92
CA PRO A 373 -15.03 -13.28 -13.75
C PRO A 373 -15.90 -14.54 -13.83
N LEU A 374 -16.30 -14.95 -15.04
CA LEU A 374 -17.08 -16.18 -15.24
C LEU A 374 -16.24 -17.44 -15.00
N PHE A 375 -14.91 -17.36 -15.10
CA PHE A 375 -14.03 -18.42 -14.58
C PHE A 375 -14.26 -18.63 -13.07
N PHE A 376 -14.25 -17.54 -12.29
CA PHE A 376 -14.31 -17.53 -10.83
C PHE A 376 -15.73 -17.49 -10.22
N HIS A 377 -16.77 -17.68 -11.04
CA HIS A 377 -18.19 -17.56 -10.64
C HIS A 377 -18.59 -16.17 -10.10
N ILE A 378 -17.93 -15.12 -10.58
CA ILE A 378 -18.19 -13.71 -10.26
C ILE A 378 -19.03 -13.10 -11.40
N THR A 379 -19.95 -12.18 -11.07
CA THR A 379 -20.75 -11.49 -12.09
C THR A 379 -19.96 -10.34 -12.72
N PRO A 380 -20.18 -9.98 -14.01
CA PRO A 380 -19.58 -8.81 -14.64
C PRO A 380 -19.70 -7.52 -13.82
N MET A 381 -20.89 -7.23 -13.28
CA MET A 381 -21.18 -6.06 -12.46
C MET A 381 -20.38 -6.05 -11.14
N GLU A 382 -20.20 -7.21 -10.49
CA GLU A 382 -19.35 -7.30 -9.31
C GLU A 382 -17.86 -7.10 -9.68
N ALA A 383 -17.43 -7.66 -10.80
CA ALA A 383 -16.06 -7.58 -11.27
C ALA A 383 -15.61 -6.14 -11.62
N GLU A 384 -16.51 -5.29 -12.13
CA GLU A 384 -16.26 -3.86 -12.33
C GLU A 384 -16.02 -3.09 -11.02
N LEU A 385 -16.60 -3.55 -9.92
CA LEU A 385 -16.51 -2.93 -8.58
C LEU A 385 -15.43 -3.58 -7.69
N MET A 386 -14.81 -4.66 -8.14
CA MET A 386 -13.65 -5.27 -7.48
C MET A 386 -12.37 -4.47 -7.75
N ASP A 387 -11.61 -4.22 -6.68
CA ASP A 387 -10.24 -3.75 -6.78
C ASP A 387 -9.44 -4.70 -7.72
N PRO A 388 -8.80 -4.15 -8.77
CA PRO A 388 -7.89 -4.90 -9.65
C PRO A 388 -6.90 -5.80 -8.92
N GLN A 389 -6.48 -5.44 -7.70
CA GLN A 389 -5.61 -6.27 -6.86
C GLN A 389 -6.28 -7.61 -6.51
N GLN A 390 -7.57 -7.66 -6.19
CA GLN A 390 -8.26 -8.92 -5.94
C GLN A 390 -8.30 -9.80 -7.20
N ARG A 391 -8.70 -9.18 -8.33
CA ARG A 391 -8.89 -9.86 -9.62
C ARG A 391 -7.62 -10.51 -10.13
N ILE A 392 -6.54 -9.73 -10.17
CA ILE A 392 -5.24 -10.22 -10.64
C ILE A 392 -4.66 -11.24 -9.65
N PHE A 393 -4.77 -11.02 -8.33
CA PHE A 393 -4.28 -12.00 -7.37
C PHE A 393 -4.99 -13.35 -7.49
N MET A 394 -6.31 -13.38 -7.71
CA MET A 394 -7.06 -14.63 -7.93
C MET A 394 -6.55 -15.38 -9.17
N GLN A 395 -6.32 -14.69 -10.30
CA GLN A 395 -5.75 -15.30 -11.50
C GLN A 395 -4.34 -15.85 -11.26
N GLN A 396 -3.46 -15.09 -10.60
CA GLN A 396 -2.09 -15.53 -10.33
C GLN A 396 -2.00 -16.63 -9.28
N ALA A 397 -2.89 -16.65 -8.29
CA ALA A 397 -2.95 -17.72 -7.30
C ALA A 397 -3.43 -19.04 -7.92
N TYR A 398 -4.47 -18.99 -8.77
CA TYR A 398 -4.87 -20.15 -9.56
C TYR A 398 -3.73 -20.61 -10.50
N ALA A 399 -3.05 -19.68 -11.17
CA ALA A 399 -1.90 -20.00 -12.02
C ALA A 399 -0.74 -20.66 -11.23
N ALA A 400 -0.42 -20.20 -10.02
CA ALA A 400 0.62 -20.81 -9.19
C ALA A 400 0.25 -22.23 -8.70
N LEU A 401 -1.05 -22.49 -8.47
CA LEU A 401 -1.56 -23.82 -8.12
C LEU A 401 -1.54 -24.78 -9.32
N GLU A 402 -1.85 -24.29 -10.53
CA GLU A 402 -1.59 -25.04 -11.75
C GLU A 402 -0.09 -25.25 -11.98
N ASP A 403 0.78 -24.27 -11.76
CA ASP A 403 2.23 -24.44 -11.87
C ASP A 403 2.76 -25.53 -10.92
N ALA A 404 2.21 -25.60 -9.69
CA ALA A 404 2.45 -26.68 -8.73
C ALA A 404 1.86 -28.05 -9.13
N GLY A 405 1.01 -28.10 -10.17
CA GLY A 405 0.35 -29.32 -10.64
C GLY A 405 -0.81 -29.79 -9.76
N TYR A 406 -1.64 -28.87 -9.25
CA TYR A 406 -2.86 -29.19 -8.49
C TYR A 406 -4.12 -28.65 -9.20
N SER A 407 -5.12 -29.51 -9.34
CA SER A 407 -6.45 -29.19 -9.88
C SER A 407 -7.42 -28.77 -8.78
N GLU A 408 -8.52 -28.09 -9.11
CA GLU A 408 -9.61 -27.76 -8.16
C GLU A 408 -10.08 -29.01 -7.38
N ARG A 409 -10.20 -30.14 -8.07
CA ARG A 409 -10.56 -31.46 -7.50
C ARG A 409 -9.57 -31.97 -6.44
N ALA A 410 -8.29 -31.62 -6.57
CA ALA A 410 -7.26 -31.97 -5.59
C ALA A 410 -7.13 -30.94 -4.44
N LEU A 411 -7.79 -29.78 -4.57
CA LEU A 411 -7.73 -28.67 -3.62
C LEU A 411 -8.98 -28.53 -2.76
N SER A 412 -10.15 -28.94 -3.25
CA SER A 412 -11.41 -28.93 -2.48
C SER A 412 -11.24 -29.68 -1.15
N LYS A 413 -11.56 -28.98 -0.05
CA LYS A 413 -11.45 -29.40 1.36
C LYS A 413 -10.03 -29.73 1.80
N LEU A 414 -9.01 -29.35 1.02
CA LEU A 414 -7.63 -29.37 1.48
C LEU A 414 -7.45 -28.28 2.55
N LYS A 415 -6.67 -28.58 3.59
CA LYS A 415 -6.15 -27.59 4.52
C LYS A 415 -5.04 -26.77 3.85
N CYS A 416 -5.41 -26.01 2.83
CA CYS A 416 -4.53 -25.06 2.16
C CYS A 416 -4.73 -23.68 2.81
N GLY A 417 -3.67 -23.11 3.40
CA GLY A 417 -3.72 -21.76 3.94
C GLY A 417 -3.45 -20.70 2.88
N VAL A 418 -3.96 -19.49 3.05
CA VAL A 418 -3.78 -18.36 2.12
C VAL A 418 -3.24 -17.15 2.87
N TYR A 419 -2.04 -16.68 2.50
CA TYR A 419 -1.33 -15.60 3.18
C TYR A 419 -0.85 -14.56 2.19
N VAL A 420 -1.38 -13.33 2.27
CA VAL A 420 -1.11 -12.32 1.24
C VAL A 420 -0.67 -11.00 1.85
N GLY A 421 0.52 -10.54 1.43
CA GLY A 421 0.99 -9.18 1.65
C GLY A 421 0.22 -8.21 0.75
N ALA A 422 -0.76 -7.50 1.29
CA ALA A 422 -1.61 -6.58 0.54
C ALA A 422 -2.26 -5.53 1.45
N THR A 423 -2.38 -4.32 0.92
CA THR A 423 -3.14 -3.20 1.52
C THR A 423 -4.33 -2.83 0.63
N GLN A 424 -5.27 -2.05 1.17
CA GLN A 424 -6.44 -1.61 0.40
C GLN A 424 -6.00 -0.76 -0.80
N GLY A 425 -6.51 -1.07 -2.00
CA GLY A 425 -6.19 -0.31 -3.21
C GLY A 425 -6.84 1.06 -3.26
N ASP A 426 -6.21 1.95 -4.03
CA ASP A 426 -6.72 3.28 -4.38
C ASP A 426 -7.87 3.22 -5.40
N TYR A 427 -8.26 2.02 -5.86
CA TYR A 427 -9.52 1.79 -6.59
C TYR A 427 -10.75 2.34 -5.85
N ALA A 428 -10.69 2.36 -4.52
CA ALA A 428 -11.66 3.02 -3.65
C ALA A 428 -11.96 4.47 -4.07
N ASN A 429 -10.96 5.21 -4.57
CA ASN A 429 -11.11 6.60 -4.98
C ASN A 429 -11.82 6.72 -6.34
N LEU A 430 -11.64 5.76 -7.26
CA LEU A 430 -12.45 5.68 -8.47
C LEU A 430 -13.91 5.31 -8.17
N LEU A 431 -14.15 4.37 -7.23
CA LEU A 431 -15.51 4.03 -6.81
C LEU A 431 -16.23 5.19 -6.09
N LYS A 432 -15.50 6.09 -5.42
CA LYS A 432 -16.08 7.33 -4.87
C LYS A 432 -16.51 8.27 -5.99
N LYS A 433 -15.64 8.48 -6.99
CA LYS A 433 -15.91 9.34 -8.16
C LYS A 433 -17.10 8.85 -9.00
N SER A 434 -17.29 7.53 -9.12
CA SER A 434 -18.46 6.95 -9.79
C SER A 434 -19.71 6.78 -8.91
N ASN A 435 -19.69 7.27 -7.66
CA ASN A 435 -20.74 7.08 -6.65
C ASN A 435 -21.07 5.60 -6.29
N GLN A 436 -20.24 4.64 -6.69
CA GLN A 436 -20.41 3.20 -6.41
C GLN A 436 -19.84 2.74 -5.06
N TYR A 437 -19.04 3.59 -4.38
CA TYR A 437 -18.33 3.25 -3.14
C TYR A 437 -19.23 2.74 -2.00
N ASN A 438 -20.47 3.22 -1.92
CA ASN A 438 -21.43 2.82 -0.88
C ASN A 438 -22.26 1.56 -1.24
N SER A 439 -21.96 0.90 -2.35
CA SER A 439 -22.63 -0.35 -2.75
C SER A 439 -22.16 -1.56 -1.93
N ALA A 440 -23.03 -2.57 -1.80
CA ALA A 440 -22.65 -3.84 -1.18
C ALA A 440 -21.49 -4.55 -1.91
N TYR A 441 -21.40 -4.39 -3.22
CA TYR A 441 -20.30 -4.92 -4.03
C TYR A 441 -18.99 -4.16 -3.83
N ALA A 442 -19.00 -2.86 -3.55
CA ALA A 442 -17.78 -2.13 -3.19
C ALA A 442 -17.20 -2.63 -1.84
N PHE A 443 -18.04 -2.99 -0.87
CA PHE A 443 -17.58 -3.63 0.37
C PHE A 443 -16.86 -4.96 0.09
N THR A 444 -17.43 -5.83 -0.75
CA THR A 444 -16.77 -7.09 -1.13
C THR A 444 -15.64 -6.91 -2.15
N GLY A 445 -15.59 -5.78 -2.85
CA GLY A 445 -14.64 -5.48 -3.91
C GLY A 445 -13.35 -4.82 -3.43
N LEU A 446 -13.37 -4.04 -2.34
CA LEU A 446 -12.22 -3.26 -1.88
C LEU A 446 -11.44 -3.90 -0.72
N ASN A 447 -12.12 -4.64 0.16
CA ASN A 447 -11.53 -5.08 1.43
C ASN A 447 -10.49 -6.22 1.26
N THR A 448 -9.29 -6.05 1.83
CA THR A 448 -8.19 -7.03 1.66
C THR A 448 -8.45 -8.39 2.30
N PHE A 449 -9.30 -8.49 3.33
CA PHE A 449 -9.70 -9.80 3.88
C PHE A 449 -10.61 -10.59 2.93
N ILE A 450 -11.31 -9.90 2.01
CA ILE A 450 -12.10 -10.55 0.95
C ILE A 450 -11.20 -11.07 -0.17
N LEU A 451 -10.07 -10.42 -0.47
CA LEU A 451 -9.08 -10.89 -1.47
C LEU A 451 -8.68 -12.35 -1.22
N THR A 452 -8.34 -12.67 0.03
CA THR A 452 -7.91 -14.01 0.45
C THR A 452 -9.11 -14.95 0.64
N GLY A 453 -10.20 -14.43 1.22
CA GLY A 453 -11.46 -15.16 1.37
C GLY A 453 -12.09 -15.64 0.06
N ARG A 454 -12.02 -14.86 -1.03
CA ARG A 454 -12.54 -15.24 -2.36
C ARG A 454 -11.80 -16.43 -2.95
N LEU A 455 -10.46 -16.46 -2.85
CA LEU A 455 -9.67 -17.59 -3.33
C LEU A 455 -10.03 -18.86 -2.56
N SER A 456 -10.10 -18.75 -1.23
CA SER A 456 -10.48 -19.86 -0.35
C SER A 456 -11.90 -20.36 -0.63
N TYR A 457 -12.86 -19.46 -0.85
CA TYR A 457 -14.24 -19.79 -1.22
C TYR A 457 -14.33 -20.48 -2.59
N TYR A 458 -13.67 -19.94 -3.62
CA TYR A 458 -13.72 -20.48 -4.98
C TYR A 458 -13.13 -21.89 -5.09
N LEU A 459 -12.03 -22.16 -4.38
CA LEU A 459 -11.33 -23.45 -4.39
C LEU A 459 -11.75 -24.40 -3.26
N ASP A 460 -12.74 -24.03 -2.43
CA ASP A 460 -13.20 -24.79 -1.25
C ASP A 460 -12.05 -25.14 -0.26
N LEU A 461 -11.14 -24.18 -0.03
CA LEU A 461 -9.99 -24.34 0.88
C LEU A 461 -10.40 -24.12 2.34
N ILE A 462 -9.86 -24.95 3.23
CA ILE A 462 -10.21 -24.93 4.67
C ILE A 462 -9.01 -24.71 5.61
N GLY A 463 -7.91 -24.13 5.10
CA GLY A 463 -6.77 -23.70 5.91
C GLY A 463 -6.93 -22.27 6.47
N PRO A 464 -5.95 -21.76 7.22
CA PRO A 464 -6.00 -20.39 7.75
C PRO A 464 -5.85 -19.37 6.61
N ASN A 465 -6.56 -18.23 6.72
CA ASN A 465 -6.71 -17.26 5.64
C ASN A 465 -6.44 -15.85 6.18
N MET A 466 -5.36 -15.19 5.72
CA MET A 466 -4.85 -13.95 6.29
C MET A 466 -4.33 -12.97 5.23
N SER A 467 -4.70 -11.70 5.39
CA SER A 467 -4.16 -10.57 4.66
C SER A 467 -3.29 -9.74 5.61
N ILE A 468 -2.07 -9.42 5.21
CA ILE A 468 -1.02 -8.88 6.07
C ILE A 468 -0.51 -7.57 5.46
N ASP A 469 -0.39 -6.54 6.30
CA ASP A 469 0.23 -5.26 5.95
C ASP A 469 1.30 -4.92 7.00
N THR A 470 2.55 -4.97 6.57
CA THR A 470 3.74 -4.46 7.25
C THR A 470 4.53 -3.56 6.31
N ALA A 471 3.82 -2.79 5.47
CA ALA A 471 4.37 -2.00 4.37
C ALA A 471 5.25 -2.85 3.42
N CYS A 472 6.48 -2.40 3.15
CA CYS A 472 7.36 -2.98 2.13
C CYS A 472 7.74 -4.46 2.38
N SER A 473 7.66 -4.94 3.63
CA SER A 473 7.99 -6.32 4.01
C SER A 473 6.78 -7.28 3.97
N SER A 474 5.58 -6.80 3.66
CA SER A 474 4.31 -7.54 3.82
C SER A 474 4.30 -8.94 3.22
N SER A 475 4.71 -9.10 1.96
CA SER A 475 4.75 -10.43 1.32
C SER A 475 5.78 -11.37 1.92
N LEU A 476 6.91 -10.86 2.43
CA LEU A 476 7.92 -11.69 3.08
C LEU A 476 7.43 -12.14 4.46
N VAL A 477 6.78 -11.25 5.22
CA VAL A 477 6.10 -11.60 6.49
C VAL A 477 4.94 -12.57 6.26
N ALA A 478 4.17 -12.43 5.18
CA ALA A 478 3.11 -13.37 4.81
C ALA A 478 3.65 -14.77 4.48
N ILE A 479 4.76 -14.86 3.74
CA ILE A 479 5.45 -16.13 3.45
C ILE A 479 6.04 -16.74 4.73
N LYS A 480 6.54 -15.92 5.67
CA LYS A 480 7.01 -16.39 6.98
C LYS A 480 5.86 -17.03 7.75
N GLN A 481 4.71 -16.37 7.80
CA GLN A 481 3.53 -16.91 8.49
C GLN A 481 3.03 -18.19 7.84
N ALA A 482 3.00 -18.25 6.50
CA ALA A 482 2.68 -19.47 5.76
C ALA A 482 3.62 -20.64 6.08
N CYS A 483 4.94 -20.38 6.15
CA CYS A 483 5.93 -21.37 6.54
C CYS A 483 5.74 -21.86 7.98
N ASP A 484 5.42 -20.97 8.92
CA ASP A 484 5.16 -21.35 10.32
C ASP A 484 3.92 -22.24 10.43
N SER A 485 2.83 -21.90 9.76
CA SER A 485 1.60 -22.71 9.75
C SER A 485 1.83 -24.11 9.16
N LEU A 486 2.72 -24.23 8.16
CA LEU A 486 3.18 -25.53 7.65
C LEU A 486 4.02 -26.30 8.67
N ARG A 487 4.99 -25.64 9.34
CA ARG A 487 5.83 -26.27 10.38
C ARG A 487 5.02 -26.72 11.60
N LEU A 488 3.99 -25.95 11.97
CA LEU A 488 3.06 -26.26 13.07
C LEU A 488 1.99 -27.29 12.70
N ASN A 489 1.88 -27.68 11.42
CA ASN A 489 0.86 -28.59 10.87
C ASN A 489 -0.58 -28.06 11.04
N GLU A 490 -0.76 -26.74 11.00
CA GLU A 490 -2.08 -26.09 10.91
C GLU A 490 -2.68 -26.29 9.52
N CYS A 491 -1.82 -26.35 8.50
CA CYS A 491 -2.14 -26.59 7.09
C CYS A 491 -1.16 -27.59 6.45
N ASP A 492 -1.55 -28.17 5.32
CA ASP A 492 -0.77 -29.15 4.55
C ASP A 492 -0.13 -28.56 3.29
N MET A 493 -0.66 -27.43 2.84
CA MET A 493 -0.19 -26.59 1.74
C MET A 493 -0.46 -25.13 2.10
N THR A 494 0.25 -24.19 1.51
CA THR A 494 -0.17 -22.79 1.52
C THR A 494 0.04 -22.11 0.17
N VAL A 495 -0.89 -21.24 -0.22
CA VAL A 495 -0.68 -20.18 -1.18
C VAL A 495 -0.17 -18.95 -0.42
N ALA A 496 1.01 -18.45 -0.76
CA ALA A 496 1.59 -17.27 -0.14
C ALA A 496 2.05 -16.26 -1.20
N GLY A 497 1.93 -14.97 -0.94
CA GLY A 497 2.36 -13.97 -1.92
C GLY A 497 2.10 -12.53 -1.52
N GLY A 498 1.96 -11.66 -2.52
CA GLY A 498 1.58 -10.27 -2.32
C GLY A 498 1.34 -9.55 -3.63
N ILE A 499 0.64 -8.41 -3.52
CA ILE A 499 0.27 -7.59 -4.66
C ILE A 499 0.27 -6.10 -4.28
N ARG A 500 0.75 -5.26 -5.22
CA ARG A 500 0.47 -3.82 -5.23
C ARG A 500 0.16 -3.37 -6.66
N LEU A 501 -0.89 -2.58 -6.78
CA LEU A 501 -1.19 -1.75 -7.96
C LEU A 501 -1.35 -0.29 -7.53
N MET A 502 -1.20 0.63 -8.50
CA MET A 502 -1.35 2.07 -8.35
C MET A 502 -2.31 2.55 -9.44
N VAL A 503 -3.58 2.71 -9.05
CA VAL A 503 -4.65 3.12 -9.97
C VAL A 503 -4.77 4.65 -10.05
N THR A 504 -4.21 5.37 -9.08
CA THR A 504 -4.18 6.83 -8.97
C THR A 504 -2.76 7.32 -8.68
N SER A 505 -2.55 8.64 -8.76
CA SER A 505 -1.29 9.31 -8.44
C SER A 505 -1.05 9.51 -6.93
N ASP A 506 -2.02 9.18 -6.07
CA ASP A 506 -2.02 9.56 -4.64
C ASP A 506 -0.76 9.07 -3.89
N LEU A 507 -0.31 7.83 -4.14
CA LEU A 507 0.90 7.29 -3.49
C LEU A 507 2.18 7.99 -3.97
N HIS A 508 2.25 8.38 -5.25
CA HIS A 508 3.39 9.15 -5.77
C HIS A 508 3.46 10.52 -5.10
N LYS A 509 2.34 11.25 -5.03
CA LYS A 509 2.25 12.56 -4.35
C LYS A 509 2.68 12.48 -2.88
N GLN A 510 2.17 11.51 -2.13
CA GLN A 510 2.50 11.34 -0.71
C GLN A 510 3.99 11.03 -0.49
N LEU A 511 4.63 10.26 -1.36
CA LEU A 511 6.06 9.96 -1.24
C LEU A 511 6.96 11.06 -1.81
N GLU A 512 6.45 11.90 -2.72
CA GLU A 512 7.10 13.13 -3.17
C GLU A 512 7.10 14.20 -2.06
N GLU A 513 5.98 14.41 -1.37
CA GLU A 513 5.90 15.28 -0.19
C GLU A 513 6.84 14.83 0.95
N LEU A 514 7.07 13.53 1.09
CA LEU A 514 8.06 12.97 2.02
C LEU A 514 9.51 12.95 1.48
N GLY A 515 9.76 13.47 0.28
CA GLY A 515 11.10 13.53 -0.32
C GLY A 515 11.75 12.16 -0.61
N MET A 516 10.93 11.12 -0.81
CA MET A 516 11.41 9.73 -0.91
C MET A 516 11.64 9.24 -2.35
N LEU A 517 11.17 9.97 -3.36
CA LEU A 517 11.22 9.54 -4.77
C LEU A 517 12.49 10.03 -5.49
N ALA A 518 13.01 9.21 -6.42
CA ALA A 518 14.12 9.58 -7.29
C ALA A 518 13.65 10.46 -8.47
N GLU A 519 14.17 11.70 -8.55
CA GLU A 519 13.79 12.71 -9.55
C GLU A 519 13.94 12.24 -11.02
N ASP A 520 14.99 11.49 -11.34
CA ASP A 520 15.26 11.02 -12.72
C ASP A 520 14.54 9.71 -13.08
N GLY A 521 13.72 9.20 -12.16
CA GLY A 521 12.93 7.99 -12.36
C GLY A 521 13.73 6.70 -12.37
N LYS A 522 14.93 6.63 -11.76
CA LYS A 522 15.71 5.38 -11.70
C LYS A 522 16.09 4.96 -10.28
N CYS A 523 15.89 3.68 -10.00
CA CYS A 523 16.35 3.05 -8.77
C CYS A 523 17.85 2.70 -8.87
N TYR A 524 18.71 3.58 -8.34
CA TYR A 524 20.17 3.45 -8.27
C TYR A 524 20.64 2.64 -7.05
N ALA A 525 20.12 1.42 -6.89
CA ALA A 525 20.42 0.60 -5.71
C ALA A 525 21.94 0.31 -5.59
N LEU A 526 22.51 0.64 -4.42
CA LEU A 526 23.94 0.57 -4.04
C LEU A 526 24.89 1.54 -4.78
N ASP A 527 24.41 2.40 -5.68
CA ASP A 527 25.24 3.34 -6.47
C ASP A 527 25.35 4.73 -5.80
N GLU A 528 26.42 5.48 -6.06
CA GLU A 528 26.61 6.85 -5.56
C GLU A 528 25.55 7.84 -6.06
N LYS A 529 24.85 7.53 -7.15
CA LYS A 529 23.68 8.27 -7.65
C LYS A 529 22.37 7.95 -6.94
N ALA A 530 22.36 7.05 -5.96
CA ALA A 530 21.21 6.83 -5.07
C ALA A 530 20.68 8.19 -4.56
N SER A 531 19.39 8.44 -4.79
CA SER A 531 18.71 9.71 -4.49
C SER A 531 17.32 9.51 -3.89
N GLY A 532 16.74 8.32 -4.04
CA GLY A 532 15.36 8.01 -3.69
C GLY A 532 14.94 6.68 -4.31
N MET A 533 13.72 6.25 -4.01
CA MET A 533 13.12 5.07 -4.63
C MET A 533 12.32 5.43 -5.87
N VAL A 534 12.05 4.44 -6.71
CA VAL A 534 11.03 4.54 -7.77
C VAL A 534 9.97 3.52 -7.46
N LEU A 535 8.69 3.89 -7.55
CA LEU A 535 7.60 2.97 -7.27
C LEU A 535 7.42 1.95 -8.41
N GLY A 536 6.91 0.77 -8.04
CA GLY A 536 6.58 -0.30 -8.98
C GLY A 536 5.25 -0.94 -8.63
N GLU A 537 4.66 -1.58 -9.62
CA GLU A 537 3.52 -2.48 -9.49
C GLU A 537 3.99 -3.92 -9.63
N GLY A 538 3.31 -4.83 -8.97
CA GLY A 538 3.66 -6.24 -9.10
C GLY A 538 2.72 -7.14 -8.32
N VAL A 539 2.64 -8.38 -8.80
CA VAL A 539 2.04 -9.51 -8.10
C VAL A 539 2.99 -10.69 -8.18
N GLY A 540 3.21 -11.35 -7.06
CA GLY A 540 3.91 -12.63 -6.99
C GLY A 540 3.15 -13.57 -6.07
N VAL A 541 3.06 -14.84 -6.49
CA VAL A 541 2.42 -15.90 -5.72
C VAL A 541 3.30 -17.14 -5.78
N ILE A 542 3.48 -17.79 -4.63
CA ILE A 542 4.21 -19.04 -4.48
C ILE A 542 3.37 -20.05 -3.72
N VAL A 543 3.45 -21.32 -4.11
CA VAL A 543 2.81 -22.44 -3.41
C VAL A 543 3.87 -23.18 -2.62
N LEU A 544 3.58 -23.41 -1.33
CA LEU A 544 4.52 -23.98 -0.36
C LEU A 544 3.96 -25.26 0.27
N LYS A 545 4.87 -26.20 0.56
CA LYS A 545 4.61 -27.38 1.39
C LYS A 545 5.84 -27.70 2.24
N ARG A 546 5.67 -28.49 3.30
CA ARG A 546 6.80 -29.17 3.95
C ARG A 546 7.55 -30.00 2.89
N LYS A 547 8.88 -29.91 2.85
CA LYS A 547 9.72 -30.57 1.83
C LYS A 547 9.51 -32.09 1.79
N SER A 548 9.28 -32.72 2.94
CA SER A 548 8.90 -34.14 3.05
C SER A 548 7.61 -34.47 2.29
N ASP A 549 6.60 -33.61 2.37
CA ASP A 549 5.31 -33.78 1.69
C ASP A 549 5.41 -33.46 0.20
N ALA A 550 6.24 -32.47 -0.19
CA ALA A 550 6.53 -32.20 -1.58
C ALA A 550 7.22 -33.39 -2.28
N LEU A 551 8.22 -33.97 -1.62
CA LEU A 551 8.92 -35.18 -2.10
C LEU A 551 8.03 -36.44 -2.10
N ARG A 552 7.06 -36.54 -1.18
CA ARG A 552 6.08 -37.64 -1.14
C ARG A 552 5.14 -37.56 -2.34
N ASP A 553 4.62 -36.37 -2.63
CA ASP A 553 3.53 -36.17 -3.59
C ASP A 553 4.03 -35.89 -5.02
N GLY A 554 5.35 -36.05 -5.25
CA GLY A 554 5.99 -35.93 -6.56
C GLY A 554 6.01 -34.51 -7.11
N ASP A 555 5.94 -33.50 -6.24
CA ASP A 555 5.87 -32.09 -6.64
C ASP A 555 7.18 -31.62 -7.30
N HIS A 556 7.07 -30.68 -8.24
CA HIS A 556 8.22 -29.89 -8.67
C HIS A 556 8.74 -29.07 -7.47
N ILE A 557 10.04 -28.78 -7.40
CA ILE A 557 10.62 -27.96 -6.33
C ILE A 557 11.60 -26.97 -6.95
N TYR A 558 11.22 -25.70 -6.98
CA TYR A 558 12.05 -24.59 -7.46
C TYR A 558 13.23 -24.30 -6.53
N GLY A 559 12.99 -24.44 -5.22
CA GLY A 559 13.96 -24.18 -4.17
C GLY A 559 13.37 -24.49 -2.81
N VAL A 560 14.23 -24.45 -1.78
CA VAL A 560 13.87 -24.79 -0.40
C VAL A 560 14.14 -23.60 0.50
N ILE A 561 13.12 -23.15 1.22
CA ILE A 561 13.24 -22.18 2.32
C ILE A 561 13.80 -22.93 3.53
N LYS A 562 15.03 -22.60 3.91
CA LYS A 562 15.74 -23.25 5.02
C LYS A 562 15.38 -22.62 6.35
N ASN A 563 15.48 -21.28 6.44
CA ASN A 563 15.16 -20.54 7.65
C ASN A 563 14.81 -19.08 7.35
N TYR A 564 14.18 -18.42 8.33
CA TYR A 564 13.68 -17.06 8.24
C TYR A 564 13.45 -16.47 9.64
N ALA A 565 13.35 -15.15 9.74
CA ALA A 565 12.95 -14.44 10.95
C ALA A 565 12.22 -13.13 10.61
N VAL A 566 11.60 -12.53 11.62
CA VAL A 566 10.97 -11.19 11.58
C VAL A 566 11.29 -10.48 12.89
N ASN A 567 11.72 -9.23 12.83
CA ASN A 567 11.84 -8.34 14.00
C ASN A 567 11.42 -6.90 13.63
N GLN A 568 11.69 -5.94 14.51
CA GLN A 568 11.36 -4.54 14.29
C GLN A 568 12.51 -3.62 14.74
N ASP A 569 12.69 -2.48 14.08
CA ASP A 569 13.82 -1.55 14.26
C ASP A 569 13.93 -0.90 15.66
N GLY A 570 12.86 -0.90 16.46
CA GLY A 570 12.79 -0.26 17.77
C GLY A 570 12.62 1.25 17.67
N LYS A 571 13.24 1.99 18.60
CA LYS A 571 13.27 3.46 18.59
C LYS A 571 14.51 3.94 17.83
N THR A 572 14.29 4.52 16.65
CA THR A 572 15.33 5.08 15.77
C THR A 572 15.21 6.62 15.65
N ASN A 573 16.03 7.26 14.82
CA ASN A 573 16.09 8.72 14.59
C ASN A 573 14.89 9.30 13.80
N GLY A 574 13.68 8.86 14.12
CA GLY A 574 12.46 9.13 13.38
C GLY A 574 11.80 7.82 12.94
N MET A 575 10.47 7.78 12.93
CA MET A 575 9.68 6.54 12.73
C MET A 575 9.99 5.78 11.42
N LEU A 576 10.53 6.48 10.41
CA LEU A 576 10.84 5.93 9.08
C LEU A 576 12.34 5.61 8.90
N SER A 577 13.17 5.79 9.93
CA SER A 577 14.61 5.53 9.88
C SER A 577 14.92 4.07 10.25
N PRO A 578 15.67 3.32 9.41
CA PRO A 578 16.03 1.94 9.67
C PRO A 578 17.11 1.77 10.74
N SER A 579 17.24 0.57 11.33
CA SER A 579 18.25 0.25 12.36
C SER A 579 19.28 -0.78 11.87
N VAL A 580 20.56 -0.38 11.83
CA VAL A 580 21.69 -1.29 11.56
C VAL A 580 21.73 -2.44 12.58
N GLN A 581 21.46 -2.14 13.85
CA GLN A 581 21.53 -3.12 14.93
C GLN A 581 20.40 -4.15 14.82
N SER A 582 19.18 -3.72 14.50
CA SER A 582 18.03 -4.63 14.39
C SER A 582 18.13 -5.51 13.14
N GLN A 583 18.62 -4.98 12.02
CA GLN A 583 18.93 -5.78 10.83
C GLN A 583 20.06 -6.79 11.10
N PHE A 584 21.13 -6.37 11.78
CA PHE A 584 22.22 -7.25 12.21
C PHE A 584 21.72 -8.40 13.11
N GLU A 585 20.87 -8.11 14.10
CA GLU A 585 20.29 -9.11 15.00
C GLU A 585 19.39 -10.10 14.25
N LEU A 586 18.52 -9.60 13.37
CA LEU A 586 17.64 -10.40 12.52
C LEU A 586 18.42 -11.40 11.66
N GLU A 587 19.39 -10.90 10.92
CA GLU A 587 20.21 -11.71 10.01
C GLU A 587 21.02 -12.74 10.79
N ASN A 588 21.68 -12.33 11.89
CA ASN A 588 22.43 -13.26 12.72
C ASN A 588 21.52 -14.34 13.34
N GLU A 589 20.31 -14.00 13.79
CA GLU A 589 19.31 -14.97 14.27
C GLU A 589 18.98 -16.02 13.20
N VAL A 590 18.81 -15.62 11.94
CA VAL A 590 18.52 -16.55 10.83
C VAL A 590 19.67 -17.52 10.58
N TYR A 591 20.92 -17.06 10.60
CA TYR A 591 22.08 -17.92 10.39
C TYR A 591 22.35 -18.83 11.61
N ASP A 592 22.28 -18.31 12.84
CA ASP A 592 22.48 -19.08 14.08
C ASP A 592 21.42 -20.19 14.26
N LYS A 593 20.13 -19.85 14.15
CA LYS A 593 19.02 -20.82 14.33
C LYS A 593 19.11 -21.98 13.33
N SER A 594 19.59 -21.71 12.12
CA SER A 594 19.69 -22.69 11.04
C SER A 594 21.02 -23.42 10.96
N LYS A 595 22.05 -22.94 11.69
CA LYS A 595 23.45 -23.38 11.57
C LYS A 595 23.99 -23.28 10.15
N ILE A 596 23.45 -22.36 9.35
CA ILE A 596 23.94 -22.06 8.00
C ILE A 596 25.12 -21.10 8.14
N ASN A 597 26.32 -21.54 7.76
CA ASN A 597 27.47 -20.64 7.67
C ASN A 597 27.27 -19.66 6.49
N PRO A 598 27.29 -18.33 6.70
CA PRO A 598 27.22 -17.31 5.66
C PRO A 598 28.22 -17.48 4.51
N GLU A 599 29.38 -18.13 4.73
CA GLU A 599 30.34 -18.48 3.66
C GLU A 599 29.73 -19.37 2.54
N SER A 600 28.62 -20.04 2.82
CA SER A 600 27.88 -20.83 1.82
C SER A 600 26.84 -20.04 1.03
N ILE A 601 26.54 -18.79 1.39
CA ILE A 601 25.63 -17.93 0.65
C ILE A 601 26.37 -17.34 -0.55
N GLY A 602 25.85 -17.58 -1.75
CA GLY A 602 26.43 -17.07 -3.00
C GLY A 602 25.75 -15.81 -3.54
N TYR A 603 24.54 -15.48 -3.04
CA TYR A 603 23.77 -14.32 -3.46
C TYR A 603 22.96 -13.70 -2.32
N ILE A 604 22.94 -12.37 -2.26
CA ILE A 604 21.98 -11.59 -1.47
C ILE A 604 21.08 -10.79 -2.41
N GLU A 605 19.77 -10.99 -2.29
CA GLU A 605 18.75 -10.11 -2.83
C GLU A 605 18.34 -9.13 -1.72
N ALA A 606 18.85 -7.92 -1.81
CA ALA A 606 18.76 -6.89 -0.78
C ALA A 606 17.44 -6.11 -0.84
N SER A 607 17.06 -5.53 0.30
CA SER A 607 15.95 -4.59 0.38
C SER A 607 16.25 -3.27 -0.35
N CYS A 608 17.53 -2.87 -0.45
CA CYS A 608 18.07 -1.70 -1.15
C CYS A 608 17.13 -1.07 -2.19
N THR A 609 16.66 0.13 -1.89
CA THR A 609 15.63 0.88 -2.62
C THR A 609 16.21 2.00 -3.49
N GLY A 610 17.53 2.22 -3.47
CA GLY A 610 18.17 3.34 -4.16
C GLY A 610 18.33 4.58 -3.29
N THR A 611 18.37 4.42 -1.96
CA THR A 611 18.58 5.52 -1.00
C THR A 611 19.99 5.45 -0.44
N LYS A 612 20.75 6.56 -0.41
CA LYS A 612 22.17 6.54 0.01
C LYS A 612 22.36 5.91 1.39
N MET A 613 21.56 6.36 2.34
CA MET A 613 21.67 5.95 3.74
C MET A 613 21.08 4.56 3.99
N GLY A 614 19.89 4.26 3.44
CA GLY A 614 19.22 2.96 3.65
C GLY A 614 20.01 1.80 3.05
N ASP A 615 20.49 1.96 1.81
CA ASP A 615 21.30 0.94 1.12
C ASP A 615 22.65 0.73 1.84
N ALA A 616 23.22 1.76 2.47
CA ALA A 616 24.45 1.65 3.26
C ALA A 616 24.22 0.98 4.62
N ILE A 617 23.08 1.23 5.27
CA ILE A 617 22.69 0.60 6.54
C ILE A 617 22.54 -0.92 6.38
N GLU A 618 21.81 -1.37 5.35
CA GLU A 618 21.63 -2.80 5.06
C GLU A 618 22.97 -3.50 4.81
N LEU A 619 23.84 -2.90 3.99
CA LEU A 619 25.12 -3.53 3.67
C LEU A 619 26.11 -3.50 4.85
N LYS A 620 26.01 -2.51 5.76
CA LYS A 620 26.75 -2.51 7.03
C LYS A 620 26.30 -3.64 7.96
N ALA A 621 24.99 -3.88 8.09
CA ALA A 621 24.44 -5.00 8.86
C ALA A 621 24.95 -6.35 8.32
N LEU A 622 24.73 -6.61 7.03
CA LEU A 622 25.18 -7.82 6.33
C LEU A 622 26.70 -8.07 6.49
N ASN A 623 27.52 -7.03 6.32
CA ASN A 623 28.98 -7.14 6.45
C ASN A 623 29.40 -7.49 7.89
N ARG A 624 28.72 -6.89 8.89
CA ARG A 624 28.94 -7.17 10.32
C ARG A 624 28.53 -8.59 10.71
N VAL A 625 27.49 -9.15 10.11
CA VAL A 625 27.11 -10.56 10.29
C VAL A 625 28.16 -11.46 9.64
N PHE A 626 28.38 -11.33 8.34
CA PHE A 626 29.23 -12.27 7.58
C PHE A 626 30.67 -12.33 8.09
N LYS A 627 31.26 -11.20 8.52
CA LYS A 627 32.62 -11.14 9.11
C LYS A 627 32.80 -11.94 10.40
N GLN A 628 31.72 -12.35 11.06
CA GLN A 628 31.81 -13.23 12.26
C GLN A 628 32.06 -14.69 11.88
N TYR A 629 31.74 -15.08 10.65
CA TYR A 629 31.81 -16.46 10.17
C TYR A 629 32.91 -16.70 9.15
N THR A 630 33.33 -15.67 8.40
CA THR A 630 34.41 -15.79 7.40
C THR A 630 35.21 -14.50 7.22
N ASN A 631 36.48 -14.66 6.85
CA ASN A 631 37.38 -13.58 6.42
C ASN A 631 37.53 -13.53 4.88
N LYS A 632 36.67 -14.23 4.13
CA LYS A 632 36.67 -14.17 2.66
C LYS A 632 36.01 -12.88 2.17
N GLU A 633 36.67 -12.24 1.23
CA GLU A 633 36.22 -10.99 0.59
C GLU A 633 35.72 -11.27 -0.84
N GLY A 634 34.76 -10.47 -1.32
CA GLY A 634 34.32 -10.44 -2.73
C GLY A 634 33.83 -11.76 -3.34
N TYR A 635 33.20 -12.66 -2.56
CA TYR A 635 32.73 -13.98 -3.03
C TYR A 635 31.21 -14.10 -3.18
N CYS A 636 30.43 -13.33 -2.44
CA CYS A 636 28.97 -13.33 -2.51
C CYS A 636 28.49 -12.19 -3.41
N ALA A 637 27.66 -12.48 -4.42
CA ALA A 637 27.05 -11.41 -5.20
C ALA A 637 25.92 -10.74 -4.39
N ILE A 638 25.69 -9.44 -4.61
CA ILE A 638 24.54 -8.71 -4.05
C ILE A 638 23.86 -7.87 -5.14
N GLY A 639 22.53 -7.71 -5.03
CA GLY A 639 21.73 -6.85 -5.89
C GLY A 639 20.30 -6.67 -5.37
N SER A 640 19.46 -5.96 -6.13
CA SER A 640 18.06 -5.70 -5.79
C SER A 640 17.24 -5.59 -7.08
N ILE A 641 16.16 -6.37 -7.22
CA ILE A 641 15.27 -6.34 -8.40
C ILE A 641 14.61 -4.98 -8.63
N LYS A 642 14.58 -4.12 -7.61
CA LYS A 642 13.96 -2.79 -7.68
C LYS A 642 14.62 -1.89 -8.73
N ALA A 643 15.89 -2.15 -9.06
CA ALA A 643 16.57 -1.49 -10.17
C ALA A 643 15.93 -1.78 -11.54
N ASN A 644 15.31 -2.96 -11.73
CA ASN A 644 14.66 -3.39 -12.97
C ASN A 644 13.18 -2.98 -13.05
N ILE A 645 12.42 -3.09 -11.96
CA ILE A 645 10.94 -2.99 -11.98
C ILE A 645 10.36 -1.94 -11.00
N GLY A 646 11.22 -1.15 -10.35
CA GLY A 646 10.81 -0.28 -9.25
C GLY A 646 10.48 -1.06 -7.96
N HIS A 647 10.12 -0.33 -6.92
CA HIS A 647 9.76 -0.88 -5.62
C HIS A 647 8.27 -1.22 -5.57
N THR A 648 7.96 -2.52 -5.65
CA THR A 648 6.59 -3.05 -5.66
C THR A 648 5.91 -3.10 -4.29
N THR A 649 6.40 -2.32 -3.32
CA THR A 649 5.92 -2.19 -1.93
C THR A 649 5.52 -3.55 -1.31
N MET A 650 4.22 -3.79 -1.12
CA MET A 650 3.64 -5.00 -0.52
C MET A 650 4.12 -6.30 -1.19
N ALA A 651 4.29 -6.29 -2.52
CA ALA A 651 4.73 -7.44 -3.30
C ALA A 651 6.26 -7.60 -3.37
N SER A 652 7.05 -6.68 -2.78
CA SER A 652 8.51 -6.66 -3.00
C SER A 652 9.21 -7.94 -2.55
N GLY A 653 8.83 -8.50 -1.40
CA GLY A 653 9.45 -9.71 -0.85
C GLY A 653 9.25 -10.94 -1.75
N VAL A 654 8.01 -11.24 -2.13
CA VAL A 654 7.71 -12.41 -2.99
C VAL A 654 8.33 -12.29 -4.38
N ILE A 655 8.40 -11.08 -4.94
CA ILE A 655 8.97 -10.87 -6.27
C ILE A 655 10.51 -11.04 -6.25
N SER A 656 11.16 -10.53 -5.20
CA SER A 656 12.58 -10.81 -4.91
C SER A 656 12.85 -12.32 -4.71
N ILE A 657 11.94 -13.06 -4.05
CA ILE A 657 12.01 -14.53 -3.97
C ILE A 657 11.91 -15.18 -5.36
N ILE A 658 10.95 -14.76 -6.19
CA ILE A 658 10.77 -15.36 -7.53
C ILE A 658 12.02 -15.14 -8.39
N LYS A 659 12.64 -13.96 -8.35
CA LYS A 659 13.96 -13.73 -8.97
C LYS A 659 15.01 -14.73 -8.48
N VAL A 660 15.13 -14.93 -7.16
CA VAL A 660 16.07 -15.90 -6.58
C VAL A 660 15.78 -17.33 -7.05
N LEU A 661 14.51 -17.76 -7.05
CA LEU A 661 14.11 -19.09 -7.51
C LEU A 661 14.41 -19.30 -9.01
N LEU A 662 14.22 -18.28 -9.84
CA LEU A 662 14.61 -18.31 -11.26
C LEU A 662 16.14 -18.39 -11.42
N MET A 663 16.91 -17.64 -10.63
CA MET A 663 18.38 -17.72 -10.61
C MET A 663 18.88 -19.10 -10.16
N LEU A 664 18.20 -19.75 -9.22
CA LEU A 664 18.46 -21.14 -8.81
C LEU A 664 18.10 -22.14 -9.92
N LYS A 665 16.90 -22.04 -10.52
CA LYS A 665 16.42 -22.86 -11.65
C LYS A 665 17.41 -22.84 -12.82
N HIS A 666 17.83 -21.64 -13.24
CA HIS A 666 18.72 -21.44 -14.39
C HIS A 666 20.22 -21.47 -14.02
N LYS A 667 20.57 -21.53 -12.73
CA LYS A 667 21.95 -21.57 -12.21
C LYS A 667 22.82 -20.41 -12.71
N GLN A 668 22.24 -19.21 -12.77
CA GLN A 668 22.87 -18.01 -13.32
C GLN A 668 22.67 -16.80 -12.39
N LEU A 669 23.72 -15.99 -12.26
CA LEU A 669 23.66 -14.66 -11.64
C LEU A 669 23.32 -13.63 -12.72
N ILE A 670 22.31 -12.79 -12.47
CA ILE A 670 21.85 -11.74 -13.39
C ILE A 670 22.58 -10.40 -13.16
N PRO A 671 22.62 -9.48 -14.15
CA PRO A 671 23.16 -8.14 -13.94
C PRO A 671 22.31 -7.30 -12.95
N GLN A 672 22.96 -6.68 -11.98
CA GLN A 672 22.48 -5.48 -11.30
C GLN A 672 22.61 -4.30 -12.27
N ILE A 673 21.48 -3.68 -12.62
CA ILE A 673 21.41 -2.53 -13.53
C ILE A 673 21.41 -1.21 -12.74
N ASN A 674 21.51 -0.08 -13.46
CA ASN A 674 21.64 1.25 -12.87
C ASN A 674 22.81 1.36 -11.86
N PHE A 675 23.91 0.63 -12.10
CA PHE A 675 25.12 0.67 -11.28
C PHE A 675 26.36 0.99 -12.12
N ASN A 676 27.16 1.95 -11.65
CA ASN A 676 28.38 2.48 -12.26
C ASN A 676 29.48 2.72 -11.20
N GLU A 677 29.14 3.35 -10.07
CA GLU A 677 30.08 3.70 -9.00
C GLU A 677 29.45 3.44 -7.63
N LEU A 678 30.21 2.80 -6.74
CA LEU A 678 29.71 2.42 -5.41
C LEU A 678 29.44 3.68 -4.56
N ASN A 679 28.31 3.69 -3.86
CA ASN A 679 28.00 4.69 -2.84
C ASN A 679 29.15 4.82 -1.82
N THR A 680 29.65 6.04 -1.65
CA THR A 680 30.79 6.39 -0.79
C THR A 680 30.60 6.10 0.69
N GLN A 681 29.36 5.89 1.16
CA GLN A 681 29.05 5.42 2.51
C GLN A 681 29.24 3.90 2.69
N ILE A 682 29.64 3.17 1.64
CA ILE A 682 29.77 1.73 1.59
C ILE A 682 31.23 1.32 1.31
N ASP A 683 31.83 0.53 2.20
CA ASP A 683 33.08 -0.17 1.91
C ASP A 683 32.83 -1.62 1.46
N LEU A 684 32.89 -1.84 0.14
CA LEU A 684 32.95 -3.21 -0.42
C LEU A 684 34.35 -3.83 -0.37
N SER A 685 35.41 -3.03 -0.26
CA SER A 685 36.80 -3.49 -0.47
C SER A 685 37.27 -4.47 0.60
N SER A 686 36.77 -4.32 1.84
CA SER A 686 36.98 -5.27 2.93
C SER A 686 35.77 -6.21 3.18
N SER A 687 34.81 -6.28 2.25
CA SER A 687 33.54 -6.98 2.45
C SER A 687 33.48 -8.34 1.75
N PRO A 688 32.62 -9.27 2.17
CA PRO A 688 32.37 -10.53 1.45
C PRO A 688 31.62 -10.33 0.12
N PHE A 689 31.09 -9.13 -0.14
CA PHE A 689 30.13 -8.86 -1.21
C PHE A 689 30.77 -8.26 -2.46
N TYR A 690 30.13 -8.46 -3.62
CA TYR A 690 30.45 -7.76 -4.85
C TYR A 690 29.19 -7.50 -5.70
N ILE A 691 29.19 -6.42 -6.47
CA ILE A 691 28.10 -6.11 -7.40
C ILE A 691 28.28 -6.88 -8.71
N ASN A 692 27.31 -7.70 -9.07
CA ASN A 692 27.35 -8.47 -10.30
C ASN A 692 26.69 -7.70 -11.46
N THR A 693 27.47 -7.01 -12.31
CA THR A 693 26.94 -6.16 -13.41
C THR A 693 26.76 -6.88 -14.76
N LYS A 694 26.92 -8.21 -14.82
CA LYS A 694 26.82 -9.01 -16.06
C LYS A 694 26.25 -10.38 -15.76
N ILE A 695 25.61 -11.02 -16.74
CA ILE A 695 25.25 -12.43 -16.61
C ILE A 695 26.48 -13.32 -16.37
N ARG A 696 26.40 -14.24 -15.40
CA ARG A 696 27.44 -15.24 -15.09
C ARG A 696 26.80 -16.58 -14.74
N GLU A 697 27.53 -17.67 -14.94
CA GLU A 697 27.17 -18.95 -14.33
C GLU A 697 27.34 -18.84 -12.80
N TRP A 698 26.39 -19.40 -12.06
CA TRP A 698 26.45 -19.46 -10.61
C TRP A 698 27.22 -20.71 -10.22
N GLU A 699 28.55 -20.63 -10.19
CA GLU A 699 29.43 -21.74 -9.85
C GLU A 699 29.29 -22.16 -8.38
N THR A 700 29.53 -23.45 -8.09
CA THR A 700 29.57 -24.00 -6.73
C THR A 700 30.89 -24.72 -6.49
N ASN A 701 31.42 -24.61 -5.26
CA ASN A 701 32.63 -25.32 -4.85
C ASN A 701 32.33 -26.81 -4.58
N GLY A 702 32.17 -27.58 -5.66
CA GLY A 702 31.81 -29.00 -5.63
C GLY A 702 30.34 -29.24 -5.33
N ASN A 703 30.05 -30.25 -4.50
CA ASN A 703 28.69 -30.71 -4.15
C ASN A 703 27.91 -29.81 -3.15
N GLN A 704 28.37 -28.58 -2.91
CA GLN A 704 27.65 -27.60 -2.09
C GLN A 704 26.45 -27.06 -2.89
N PRO A 705 25.24 -26.97 -2.31
CA PRO A 705 24.10 -26.36 -2.98
C PRO A 705 24.28 -24.85 -3.09
N ARG A 706 23.78 -24.25 -4.18
CA ARG A 706 23.58 -22.80 -4.31
C ARG A 706 22.63 -22.34 -3.20
N ARG A 707 23.04 -21.29 -2.48
CA ARG A 707 22.20 -20.62 -1.48
C ARG A 707 22.13 -19.12 -1.73
N ALA A 708 20.96 -18.57 -1.45
CA ALA A 708 20.68 -17.15 -1.47
C ALA A 708 20.05 -16.70 -0.16
N ALA A 709 20.08 -15.41 0.14
CA ALA A 709 19.15 -14.82 1.09
C ALA A 709 18.38 -13.65 0.46
N VAL A 710 17.17 -13.40 0.99
CA VAL A 710 16.29 -12.31 0.59
C VAL A 710 15.97 -11.48 1.83
N SER A 711 16.23 -10.17 1.76
CA SER A 711 15.87 -9.19 2.77
C SER A 711 14.69 -8.34 2.30
N SER A 712 13.81 -7.95 3.22
CA SER A 712 12.75 -6.97 2.95
C SER A 712 12.41 -6.22 4.23
N PHE A 713 12.61 -4.90 4.20
CA PHE A 713 12.47 -4.00 5.35
C PHE A 713 11.32 -3.03 5.10
N GLY A 714 10.32 -3.06 5.98
CA GLY A 714 9.15 -2.17 5.93
C GLY A 714 9.50 -0.76 6.40
N ILE A 715 8.89 0.26 5.80
CA ILE A 715 9.14 1.67 6.17
C ILE A 715 8.81 2.01 7.64
N SER A 716 7.91 1.25 8.26
CA SER A 716 7.61 1.31 9.72
C SER A 716 8.59 0.48 10.57
N GLY A 717 9.72 0.08 10.00
CA GLY A 717 10.79 -0.69 10.61
C GLY A 717 10.51 -2.18 10.85
N THR A 718 9.48 -2.77 10.23
CA THR A 718 9.25 -4.23 10.32
C THR A 718 10.13 -4.97 9.32
N ASN A 719 11.12 -5.71 9.81
CA ASN A 719 12.15 -6.35 8.98
C ASN A 719 11.91 -7.86 8.85
N CYS A 720 12.16 -8.41 7.67
CA CYS A 720 12.15 -9.85 7.44
C CYS A 720 13.35 -10.28 6.58
N HIS A 721 13.93 -11.43 6.91
CA HIS A 721 15.06 -12.03 6.22
C HIS A 721 14.85 -13.53 6.06
N MET A 722 15.18 -14.09 4.89
CA MET A 722 14.93 -15.50 4.53
C MET A 722 16.07 -16.12 3.74
N VAL A 723 16.40 -17.39 4.02
CA VAL A 723 17.47 -18.14 3.30
C VAL A 723 16.87 -19.26 2.44
N PHE A 724 17.31 -19.29 1.18
CA PHE A 724 16.90 -20.22 0.13
C PHE A 724 18.07 -21.12 -0.31
N GLU A 725 17.76 -22.36 -0.69
CA GLU A 725 18.71 -23.37 -1.17
C GLU A 725 18.20 -24.06 -2.44
N GLU A 726 19.07 -24.38 -3.39
CA GLU A 726 18.69 -25.22 -4.55
C GLU A 726 18.36 -26.65 -4.11
N ASN A 727 17.29 -27.23 -4.68
CA ASN A 727 16.98 -28.63 -4.44
C ASN A 727 17.95 -29.54 -5.21
N LEU A 728 18.93 -30.13 -4.52
CA LEU A 728 19.83 -31.14 -5.10
C LEU A 728 19.06 -32.46 -5.31
N THR A 729 18.40 -32.58 -6.46
CA THR A 729 17.49 -33.66 -6.80
C THR A 729 18.11 -35.06 -6.59
N PRO A 730 17.53 -35.92 -5.74
CA PRO A 730 17.93 -37.32 -5.66
C PRO A 730 17.71 -38.02 -7.00
N SER A 731 18.55 -39.00 -7.35
CA SER A 731 18.37 -39.79 -8.56
C SER A 731 16.99 -40.47 -8.56
N ARG A 732 16.12 -40.07 -9.50
CA ARG A 732 14.73 -40.53 -9.58
C ARG A 732 14.65 -42.06 -9.62
N LYS A 733 13.68 -42.65 -8.89
CA LYS A 733 13.37 -44.08 -8.98
C LYS A 733 12.99 -44.43 -10.44
N SER A 734 13.36 -45.63 -10.88
CA SER A 734 13.05 -46.10 -12.24
C SER A 734 11.55 -46.03 -12.52
N THR A 735 11.18 -45.23 -13.51
CA THR A 735 9.79 -45.01 -13.95
C THR A 735 9.32 -46.24 -14.75
N ARG A 736 8.14 -46.81 -14.47
CA ARG A 736 7.57 -47.88 -15.34
C ARG A 736 7.19 -47.25 -16.69
N MET A 737 7.92 -47.58 -17.75
CA MET A 737 7.60 -47.08 -19.09
C MET A 737 6.39 -47.81 -19.66
N LEU A 738 5.35 -47.05 -19.98
CA LEU A 738 4.15 -47.51 -20.70
C LEU A 738 4.32 -47.26 -22.21
N PRO A 739 3.70 -48.08 -23.09
CA PRO A 739 3.87 -47.95 -24.55
C PRO A 739 3.12 -46.76 -25.14
N PHE A 740 2.06 -46.29 -24.48
CA PHE A 740 1.27 -45.11 -24.85
C PHE A 740 0.79 -44.37 -23.59
N TYR A 741 0.56 -43.07 -23.74
CA TYR A 741 0.04 -42.16 -22.71
C TYR A 741 -1.17 -41.41 -23.25
N LEU A 742 -2.10 -41.09 -22.36
CA LEU A 742 -3.26 -40.24 -22.62
C LEU A 742 -2.91 -38.81 -22.18
N VAL A 743 -2.75 -37.92 -23.15
CA VAL A 743 -2.59 -36.49 -22.92
C VAL A 743 -3.96 -35.84 -23.08
N VAL A 744 -4.39 -35.07 -22.10
CA VAL A 744 -5.69 -34.38 -22.09
C VAL A 744 -5.51 -32.87 -22.07
N LEU A 745 -6.43 -32.15 -22.71
CA LEU A 745 -6.53 -30.70 -22.64
C LEU A 745 -8.00 -30.31 -22.44
N SER A 746 -8.24 -29.29 -21.64
CA SER A 746 -9.56 -28.67 -21.55
C SER A 746 -9.48 -27.18 -21.20
N ALA A 747 -10.52 -26.44 -21.59
CA ALA A 747 -10.76 -25.05 -21.22
C ALA A 747 -12.28 -24.71 -21.22
N LYS A 748 -12.68 -23.59 -20.61
CA LYS A 748 -14.11 -23.16 -20.62
C LYS A 748 -14.57 -22.64 -21.99
N THR A 749 -13.64 -22.28 -22.88
CA THR A 749 -13.94 -21.76 -24.22
C THR A 749 -13.00 -22.34 -25.27
N LYS A 750 -13.45 -22.39 -26.54
CA LYS A 750 -12.65 -22.87 -27.67
C LYS A 750 -11.39 -22.04 -27.88
N THR A 751 -11.50 -20.72 -27.75
CA THR A 751 -10.37 -19.79 -27.84
C THR A 751 -9.30 -20.09 -26.79
N ALA A 752 -9.70 -20.33 -25.54
CA ALA A 752 -8.78 -20.73 -24.47
C ALA A 752 -8.18 -22.12 -24.72
N LEU A 753 -8.93 -23.07 -25.29
CA LEU A 753 -8.40 -24.40 -25.65
C LEU A 753 -7.35 -24.32 -26.77
N GLU A 754 -7.57 -23.50 -27.81
CA GLU A 754 -6.58 -23.25 -28.86
C GLU A 754 -5.32 -22.59 -28.29
N ARG A 755 -5.45 -21.53 -27.49
CA ARG A 755 -4.29 -20.86 -26.86
C ARG A 755 -3.50 -21.82 -25.97
N LYS A 756 -4.19 -22.65 -25.16
CA LYS A 756 -3.56 -23.69 -24.33
C LYS A 756 -2.82 -24.75 -25.15
N LYS A 757 -3.28 -25.07 -26.37
CA LYS A 757 -2.53 -25.92 -27.32
C LYS A 757 -1.28 -25.21 -27.85
N GLU A 758 -1.36 -23.93 -28.16
CA GLU A 758 -0.23 -23.12 -28.63
C GLU A 758 0.84 -22.96 -27.55
N ASP A 759 0.44 -22.62 -26.33
CA ASP A 759 1.33 -22.48 -25.18
C ASP A 759 2.04 -23.81 -24.86
N LEU A 760 1.31 -24.93 -24.85
CA LEU A 760 1.91 -26.26 -24.68
C LEU A 760 2.86 -26.64 -25.82
N LYS A 761 2.53 -26.30 -27.08
CA LYS A 761 3.44 -26.49 -28.23
C LYS A 761 4.72 -25.67 -28.09
N ALA A 762 4.63 -24.43 -27.61
CA ALA A 762 5.78 -23.57 -27.39
C ALA A 762 6.67 -24.11 -26.25
N TRP A 763 6.07 -24.48 -25.12
CA TRP A 763 6.78 -25.04 -23.98
C TRP A 763 7.49 -26.36 -24.31
N LEU A 764 6.82 -27.30 -25.00
CA LEU A 764 7.42 -28.58 -25.43
C LEU A 764 8.59 -28.42 -26.42
N ARG A 765 8.69 -27.27 -27.11
CA ARG A 765 9.80 -26.95 -28.02
C ARG A 765 10.98 -26.28 -27.31
N ASN A 766 10.73 -25.64 -26.17
CA ASN A 766 11.70 -24.86 -25.42
C ASN A 766 12.11 -25.60 -24.14
N ASP A 767 11.49 -25.29 -23.00
CA ASP A 767 11.87 -25.82 -21.69
C ASP A 767 11.54 -27.30 -21.51
N GLY A 768 10.39 -27.73 -22.05
CA GLY A 768 9.90 -29.10 -21.99
C GLY A 768 10.57 -30.09 -22.94
N LYS A 769 11.59 -29.67 -23.72
CA LYS A 769 12.19 -30.49 -24.79
C LYS A 769 12.85 -31.78 -24.29
N ASP A 770 13.39 -31.75 -23.08
CA ASP A 770 14.13 -32.85 -22.44
C ASP A 770 13.28 -33.60 -21.39
N GLU A 771 12.03 -33.15 -21.19
CA GLU A 771 11.10 -33.73 -20.22
C GLU A 771 10.48 -35.04 -20.72
N LYS A 772 9.93 -35.83 -19.79
CA LYS A 772 9.28 -37.10 -20.15
C LYS A 772 7.80 -36.92 -20.44
N LEU A 773 7.33 -37.50 -21.55
CA LEU A 773 5.90 -37.55 -21.90
C LEU A 773 5.02 -38.10 -20.76
N CYS A 774 5.54 -39.04 -19.96
CA CYS A 774 4.80 -39.61 -18.83
C CYS A 774 4.41 -38.53 -17.80
N ASP A 775 5.32 -37.61 -17.48
CA ASP A 775 5.13 -36.57 -16.48
C ASP A 775 4.26 -35.43 -17.04
N VAL A 776 4.38 -35.13 -18.33
CA VAL A 776 3.48 -34.22 -19.06
C VAL A 776 2.03 -34.76 -19.04
N ALA A 777 1.84 -36.03 -19.39
CA ALA A 777 0.52 -36.67 -19.39
C ALA A 777 -0.10 -36.72 -17.98
N PHE A 778 0.66 -37.10 -16.97
CA PHE A 778 0.23 -37.11 -15.57
C PHE A 778 -0.14 -35.72 -15.05
N THR A 779 0.69 -34.71 -15.31
CA THR A 779 0.43 -33.33 -14.86
C THR A 779 -0.84 -32.76 -15.51
N LEU A 780 -1.07 -33.03 -16.80
CA LEU A 780 -2.28 -32.59 -17.50
C LEU A 780 -3.54 -33.35 -17.08
N LEU A 781 -3.42 -34.62 -16.69
CA LEU A 781 -4.56 -35.44 -16.28
C LEU A 781 -4.93 -35.26 -14.80
N ASN A 782 -3.97 -35.15 -13.90
CA ASN A 782 -4.21 -35.13 -12.46
C ASN A 782 -4.04 -33.73 -11.85
N GLY A 783 -3.17 -32.90 -12.44
CA GLY A 783 -2.82 -31.56 -11.98
C GLY A 783 -3.49 -30.41 -12.71
N ARG A 784 -4.53 -30.64 -13.53
CA ARG A 784 -5.33 -29.59 -14.17
C ARG A 784 -6.83 -29.88 -13.99
N SER A 785 -7.63 -28.82 -13.83
CA SER A 785 -9.09 -28.93 -13.81
C SER A 785 -9.65 -29.32 -15.18
N PHE A 786 -10.86 -29.90 -15.19
CA PHE A 786 -11.53 -30.35 -16.42
C PHE A 786 -12.74 -29.48 -16.74
N PHE A 787 -12.67 -28.79 -17.88
CA PHE A 787 -13.70 -27.88 -18.37
C PHE A 787 -14.48 -28.48 -19.56
N GLU A 788 -15.40 -27.73 -20.13
CA GLU A 788 -16.39 -28.18 -21.12
C GLU A 788 -15.78 -28.48 -22.50
N GLU A 789 -14.90 -27.62 -23.01
CA GLU A 789 -14.22 -27.84 -24.29
C GLU A 789 -13.01 -28.76 -24.05
N ARG A 790 -13.06 -29.98 -24.59
CA ARG A 790 -12.11 -31.06 -24.30
C ARG A 790 -11.46 -31.65 -25.54
N GLU A 791 -10.16 -31.88 -25.47
CA GLU A 791 -9.37 -32.60 -26.48
C GLU A 791 -8.43 -33.61 -25.84
N THR A 792 -8.15 -34.69 -26.58
CA THR A 792 -7.35 -35.82 -26.08
C THR A 792 -6.44 -36.40 -27.14
N TYR A 793 -5.26 -36.85 -26.72
CA TYR A 793 -4.22 -37.38 -27.59
C TYR A 793 -3.62 -38.65 -26.96
N VAL A 794 -3.86 -39.81 -27.58
CA VAL A 794 -3.14 -41.05 -27.23
C VAL A 794 -1.85 -41.11 -28.04
N VAL A 795 -0.70 -41.08 -27.38
CA VAL A 795 0.63 -40.88 -28.00
C VAL A 795 1.72 -41.69 -27.30
N SER A 796 2.76 -42.07 -28.05
CA SER A 796 3.91 -42.83 -27.55
C SER A 796 5.12 -41.98 -27.16
N ASN A 797 5.25 -40.77 -27.73
CA ASN A 797 6.39 -39.87 -27.51
C ASN A 797 6.03 -38.40 -27.81
N ILE A 798 6.88 -37.45 -27.38
CA ILE A 798 6.65 -35.99 -27.52
C ILE A 798 6.56 -35.55 -28.99
N ASN A 799 7.34 -36.14 -29.91
CA ASN A 799 7.26 -35.78 -31.33
C ASN A 799 5.92 -36.20 -31.93
N GLU A 800 5.36 -37.34 -31.52
CA GLU A 800 4.00 -37.75 -31.91
C GLU A 800 2.94 -36.79 -31.36
N LEU A 801 3.11 -36.28 -30.13
CA LEU A 801 2.23 -35.28 -29.53
C LEU A 801 2.27 -33.95 -30.31
N LEU A 802 3.46 -33.40 -30.55
CA LEU A 802 3.64 -32.17 -31.35
C LEU A 802 2.98 -32.29 -32.73
N ASN A 803 3.20 -33.40 -33.44
CA ASN A 803 2.60 -33.66 -34.76
C ASN A 803 1.07 -33.78 -34.75
N LYS A 804 0.45 -34.15 -33.61
CA LYS A 804 -1.00 -34.20 -33.46
C LYS A 804 -1.58 -32.85 -33.02
N LEU A 805 -0.88 -32.08 -32.19
CA LEU A 805 -1.26 -30.70 -31.80
C LEU A 805 -1.19 -29.69 -32.98
N GLU A 806 -0.61 -30.09 -34.12
CA GLU A 806 -0.63 -29.35 -35.39
C GLU A 806 -1.81 -29.72 -36.31
N LYS A 807 -2.59 -30.76 -35.97
CA LYS A 807 -3.71 -31.24 -36.80
C LYS A 807 -5.01 -31.15 -36.02
N ASN A 808 -5.89 -30.24 -36.45
CA ASN A 808 -7.24 -30.12 -35.87
C ASN A 808 -8.01 -31.45 -36.04
N ASN A 809 -8.11 -32.21 -34.95
CA ASN A 809 -8.94 -33.40 -34.89
C ASN A 809 -10.41 -32.98 -34.76
N LYS A 810 -11.31 -33.72 -35.42
CA LYS A 810 -12.75 -33.47 -35.30
C LYS A 810 -13.25 -33.92 -33.92
N THR A 811 -14.01 -33.06 -33.27
CA THR A 811 -14.86 -33.39 -32.12
C THR A 811 -15.81 -34.52 -32.51
N ILE A 812 -15.86 -35.59 -31.71
CA ILE A 812 -16.79 -36.70 -31.90
C ILE A 812 -18.00 -36.44 -30.99
N ASN A 813 -19.14 -36.11 -31.59
CA ASN A 813 -20.42 -36.10 -30.90
C ASN A 813 -21.14 -37.42 -31.18
N ASP A 814 -21.22 -38.29 -30.17
CA ASP A 814 -22.26 -39.31 -30.10
C ASP A 814 -22.61 -39.59 -28.64
N ASN A 815 -23.88 -39.43 -28.30
CA ASN A 815 -24.40 -39.61 -26.94
C ASN A 815 -24.94 -41.03 -26.79
N ASP A 816 -24.21 -41.89 -26.07
CA ASP A 816 -24.74 -43.19 -25.63
C ASP A 816 -24.58 -43.36 -24.12
N VAL A 817 -25.70 -43.62 -23.43
CA VAL A 817 -25.85 -43.43 -21.98
C VAL A 817 -25.70 -44.76 -21.25
N LYS A 818 -24.48 -45.06 -20.75
CA LYS A 818 -24.13 -45.97 -19.61
C LYS A 818 -22.63 -46.33 -19.60
N THR A 819 -21.75 -45.55 -18.96
CA THR A 819 -20.29 -45.83 -19.06
C THR A 819 -19.38 -45.51 -17.85
N THR A 820 -19.80 -44.83 -16.78
CA THR A 820 -18.86 -44.50 -15.67
C THR A 820 -18.23 -45.73 -14.99
N GLU A 821 -19.03 -46.77 -14.72
CA GLU A 821 -18.51 -48.04 -14.17
C GLU A 821 -17.55 -48.75 -15.14
N LEU A 822 -17.87 -48.72 -16.44
CA LEU A 822 -17.02 -49.26 -17.52
C LEU A 822 -15.69 -48.50 -17.64
N GLY A 823 -15.69 -47.17 -17.45
CA GLY A 823 -14.47 -46.37 -17.41
C GLY A 823 -13.54 -46.79 -16.25
N ASN A 824 -14.10 -46.98 -15.06
CA ASN A 824 -13.33 -47.44 -13.90
C ASN A 824 -12.79 -48.86 -14.08
N GLN A 825 -13.57 -49.77 -14.67
CA GLN A 825 -13.13 -51.12 -15.05
C GLN A 825 -11.97 -51.07 -16.06
N LEU A 826 -12.04 -50.21 -17.08
CA LEU A 826 -10.96 -50.04 -18.05
C LEU A 826 -9.66 -49.54 -17.40
N ILE A 827 -9.74 -48.66 -16.39
CA ILE A 827 -8.55 -48.23 -15.63
C ILE A 827 -7.96 -49.41 -14.84
N GLU A 828 -8.77 -50.19 -14.12
CA GLU A 828 -8.27 -51.36 -13.38
C GLU A 828 -7.65 -52.44 -14.28
N GLU A 829 -8.18 -52.62 -15.50
CA GLU A 829 -7.58 -53.48 -16.53
C GLU A 829 -6.26 -52.94 -17.09
N LEU A 830 -6.09 -51.61 -17.14
CA LEU A 830 -4.88 -50.94 -17.64
C LEU A 830 -3.75 -50.92 -16.60
N SER A 831 -4.04 -50.67 -15.32
CA SER A 831 -3.03 -50.68 -14.25
C SER A 831 -2.36 -52.06 -14.11
N ASN A 832 -3.15 -53.13 -14.27
CA ASN A 832 -2.71 -54.53 -14.23
C ASN A 832 -2.14 -55.07 -15.57
N TYR A 833 -1.94 -54.22 -16.58
CA TYR A 833 -1.73 -54.67 -17.94
C TYR A 833 -0.31 -55.21 -18.23
N ASN A 834 -0.22 -56.46 -18.71
CA ASN A 834 1.02 -57.17 -19.06
C ASN A 834 0.96 -57.85 -20.47
N LYS A 835 0.13 -57.35 -21.39
CA LYS A 835 -0.13 -57.96 -22.72
C LYS A 835 0.33 -57.06 -23.89
N GLN A 836 -0.07 -57.39 -25.12
CA GLN A 836 0.34 -56.71 -26.37
C GLN A 836 -0.03 -55.23 -26.42
N ASN A 837 0.78 -54.42 -27.12
CA ASN A 837 0.63 -52.95 -27.17
C ASN A 837 -0.70 -52.45 -27.78
N ASP A 838 -1.28 -53.18 -28.74
CA ASP A 838 -2.44 -52.70 -29.50
C ASP A 838 -3.74 -52.69 -28.67
N ASP A 839 -3.97 -53.70 -27.83
CA ASP A 839 -5.14 -53.73 -26.92
C ASP A 839 -5.02 -52.69 -25.80
N TYR A 840 -3.80 -52.42 -25.31
CA TYR A 840 -3.55 -51.30 -24.39
C TYR A 840 -3.90 -49.95 -25.04
N LYS A 841 -3.43 -49.71 -26.27
CA LYS A 841 -3.73 -48.48 -27.02
C LYS A 841 -5.24 -48.31 -27.22
N ARG A 842 -5.95 -49.35 -27.65
CA ARG A 842 -7.40 -49.34 -27.85
C ARG A 842 -8.18 -48.99 -26.58
N LYS A 843 -7.76 -49.50 -25.43
CA LYS A 843 -8.38 -49.17 -24.13
C LYS A 843 -8.12 -47.72 -23.71
N LEU A 844 -6.91 -47.20 -23.94
CA LEU A 844 -6.63 -45.77 -23.75
C LEU A 844 -7.42 -44.89 -24.73
N GLU A 845 -7.62 -45.30 -25.98
CA GLU A 845 -8.46 -44.59 -26.94
C GLU A 845 -9.93 -44.56 -26.48
N LYS A 846 -10.44 -45.63 -25.87
CA LYS A 846 -11.78 -45.64 -25.27
C LYS A 846 -11.88 -44.74 -24.03
N LEU A 847 -10.84 -44.66 -23.20
CA LEU A 847 -10.78 -43.69 -22.11
C LEU A 847 -10.69 -42.24 -22.62
N ALA A 848 -9.98 -41.99 -23.72
CA ALA A 848 -9.92 -40.68 -24.37
C ALA A 848 -11.32 -40.21 -24.82
N GLU A 849 -12.10 -41.10 -25.47
CA GLU A 849 -13.51 -40.83 -25.79
C GLU A 849 -14.34 -40.49 -24.52
N TYR A 850 -14.14 -41.24 -23.42
CA TYR A 850 -14.86 -40.98 -22.18
C TYR A 850 -14.51 -39.63 -21.54
N PHE A 851 -13.25 -39.19 -21.64
CA PHE A 851 -12.84 -37.86 -21.19
C PHE A 851 -13.56 -36.76 -22.00
N VAL A 852 -13.55 -36.86 -23.33
CA VAL A 852 -14.20 -35.89 -24.23
C VAL A 852 -15.71 -35.80 -23.98
N LEU A 853 -16.37 -36.94 -23.73
CA LEU A 853 -17.81 -37.01 -23.46
C LEU A 853 -18.23 -36.55 -22.05
N GLY A 854 -17.31 -36.09 -21.20
CA GLY A 854 -17.65 -35.53 -19.89
C GLY A 854 -17.56 -36.50 -18.70
N TYR A 855 -17.28 -37.79 -18.90
CA TYR A 855 -17.48 -38.81 -17.85
C TYR A 855 -16.49 -38.71 -16.67
N GLU A 856 -17.05 -38.84 -15.45
CA GLU A 856 -16.31 -38.83 -14.17
C GLU A 856 -15.67 -40.19 -13.86
N VAL A 857 -14.57 -40.50 -14.52
CA VAL A 857 -13.75 -41.69 -14.25
C VAL A 857 -12.71 -41.39 -13.15
N ASN A 858 -12.25 -42.39 -12.39
CA ASN A 858 -11.19 -42.22 -11.41
C ASN A 858 -9.79 -42.15 -12.07
N TRP A 859 -9.49 -41.00 -12.66
CA TRP A 859 -8.25 -40.74 -13.41
C TRP A 859 -6.95 -40.87 -12.60
N ASP A 860 -7.02 -40.79 -11.27
CA ASP A 860 -5.84 -40.88 -10.39
C ASP A 860 -5.22 -42.28 -10.39
N LYS A 861 -6.04 -43.32 -10.58
CA LYS A 861 -5.62 -44.72 -10.64
C LYS A 861 -4.93 -45.12 -11.95
N LEU A 862 -5.05 -44.33 -13.02
CA LEU A 862 -4.45 -44.67 -14.33
C LEU A 862 -2.92 -44.69 -14.27
N TYR A 863 -2.34 -43.88 -13.39
CA TYR A 863 -0.91 -43.59 -13.32
C TYR A 863 -0.33 -43.73 -11.90
N GLU A 864 -1.06 -44.31 -10.95
CA GLU A 864 -0.66 -44.43 -9.54
C GLU A 864 0.73 -45.10 -9.34
N ASP A 865 0.99 -46.22 -10.04
CA ASP A 865 2.17 -47.07 -9.80
C ASP A 865 3.47 -46.70 -10.56
N CYS A 866 3.47 -45.74 -11.51
CA CYS A 866 4.63 -45.62 -12.42
C CYS A 866 5.71 -44.63 -11.98
N GLY A 867 5.53 -43.87 -10.88
CA GLY A 867 6.57 -43.00 -10.30
C GLY A 867 6.77 -41.68 -11.06
N TYR A 868 5.70 -40.92 -11.19
CA TYR A 868 5.63 -39.63 -11.89
C TYR A 868 6.21 -38.47 -11.07
N CYS A 869 6.54 -37.38 -11.77
CA CYS A 869 6.76 -36.06 -11.19
C CYS A 869 5.72 -35.09 -11.81
N LYS A 870 5.26 -34.11 -11.03
CA LYS A 870 4.53 -32.96 -11.57
C LYS A 870 5.52 -32.00 -12.24
N LEU A 871 5.07 -31.33 -13.28
CA LEU A 871 5.87 -30.37 -14.04
C LEU A 871 5.23 -28.98 -14.00
N SER A 872 6.08 -27.95 -14.02
CA SER A 872 5.68 -26.59 -14.42
C SER A 872 5.28 -26.62 -15.91
N LEU A 873 3.98 -26.75 -16.17
CA LEU A 873 3.37 -26.66 -17.49
C LEU A 873 2.61 -25.35 -17.63
N PRO A 874 2.45 -24.81 -18.86
CA PRO A 874 1.66 -23.61 -19.11
C PRO A 874 0.30 -23.63 -18.40
N THR A 875 -0.03 -22.49 -17.80
CA THR A 875 -1.22 -22.27 -16.98
C THR A 875 -2.43 -21.87 -17.83
N TYR A 876 -3.61 -21.85 -17.24
CA TYR A 876 -4.85 -21.49 -17.91
C TYR A 876 -4.78 -20.09 -18.58
N PRO A 877 -5.06 -19.99 -19.90
CA PRO A 877 -5.17 -18.70 -20.59
C PRO A 877 -6.56 -18.11 -20.30
N PHE A 878 -6.63 -17.28 -19.26
CA PHE A 878 -7.83 -16.55 -18.89
C PHE A 878 -8.36 -15.65 -20.00
N ASP A 879 -9.67 -15.41 -19.98
CA ASP A 879 -10.25 -14.36 -20.79
C ASP A 879 -9.67 -12.98 -20.43
N GLU A 880 -9.47 -12.15 -21.46
CA GLU A 880 -8.83 -10.83 -21.37
C GLU A 880 -9.84 -9.68 -21.52
N SER A 881 -11.12 -9.91 -21.26
CA SER A 881 -12.15 -8.85 -21.24
C SER A 881 -11.87 -7.79 -20.18
N VAL A 882 -12.22 -6.56 -20.51
CA VAL A 882 -12.04 -5.37 -19.68
C VAL A 882 -13.18 -5.27 -18.67
N TYR A 883 -12.83 -5.20 -17.39
CA TYR A 883 -13.72 -4.87 -16.28
C TYR A 883 -13.15 -3.66 -15.56
N TRP A 884 -13.84 -2.54 -15.63
CA TRP A 884 -13.40 -1.31 -15.00
C TRP A 884 -14.61 -0.45 -14.70
N VAL A 885 -14.67 0.13 -13.50
CA VAL A 885 -15.68 1.13 -13.17
C VAL A 885 -15.68 2.24 -14.22
N SER A 886 -16.83 2.48 -14.84
CA SER A 886 -16.99 3.53 -15.82
C SER A 886 -16.96 4.91 -15.14
N CYS A 887 -15.76 5.51 -15.09
CA CYS A 887 -15.64 6.96 -14.89
C CYS A 887 -16.14 7.75 -16.11
N GLU A 888 -16.49 7.06 -17.21
CA GLU A 888 -17.11 7.65 -18.40
C GLU A 888 -18.60 7.89 -18.21
N ALA A 889 -18.88 8.85 -17.33
CA ALA A 889 -19.86 9.87 -17.62
C ALA A 889 -19.45 11.23 -17.03
N GLU A 890 -18.18 11.68 -17.14
CA GLU A 890 -17.76 13.06 -16.73
C GLU A 890 -16.95 13.94 -17.73
N GLU A 891 -16.33 13.51 -18.85
CA GLU A 891 -15.85 14.50 -19.87
C GLU A 891 -16.99 15.24 -20.63
N LYS A 892 -18.26 14.97 -20.26
CA LYS A 892 -19.46 15.77 -20.58
C LYS A 892 -20.26 16.22 -19.33
N ASN A 893 -19.71 16.05 -18.14
CA ASN A 893 -20.45 16.05 -16.87
C ASN A 893 -19.52 16.39 -15.67
N GLU A 894 -18.33 16.99 -15.90
CA GLU A 894 -17.24 17.22 -14.94
C GLU A 894 -17.55 18.32 -13.90
N VAL A 895 -18.73 18.21 -13.27
CA VAL A 895 -19.28 19.05 -12.20
C VAL A 895 -20.31 18.27 -11.33
N ARG A 896 -20.13 16.97 -11.03
CA ARG A 896 -21.16 16.23 -10.24
C ARG A 896 -20.71 15.42 -9.03
N VAL A 897 -19.65 15.83 -8.33
CA VAL A 897 -19.50 15.50 -6.89
C VAL A 897 -19.02 16.68 -6.02
N SER A 898 -19.85 17.71 -5.91
CA SER A 898 -19.94 18.49 -4.66
C SER A 898 -21.34 18.34 -4.07
N VAL A 899 -21.46 17.45 -3.07
CA VAL A 899 -22.56 17.33 -2.08
C VAL A 899 -23.91 17.94 -2.52
N ASN A 900 -24.63 17.24 -3.40
CA ASN A 900 -26.09 17.06 -3.31
C ASN A 900 -26.57 16.13 -4.43
N ASN A 901 -27.27 15.06 -4.06
CA ASN A 901 -27.87 14.13 -5.02
C ASN A 901 -29.21 14.69 -5.50
N TYR A 902 -29.17 15.76 -6.29
CA TYR A 902 -30.33 16.43 -6.88
C TYR A 902 -30.54 16.09 -8.37
N LEU A 903 -31.78 16.10 -8.84
CA LEU A 903 -32.08 15.98 -10.28
C LEU A 903 -31.56 17.19 -11.06
N HIS A 904 -31.72 18.38 -10.46
CA HIS A 904 -31.31 19.69 -10.95
C HIS A 904 -31.11 20.62 -9.74
N PRO A 905 -30.25 21.65 -9.79
CA PRO A 905 -30.02 22.55 -8.63
C PRO A 905 -31.28 23.20 -8.04
N MET A 906 -32.31 23.40 -8.88
CA MET A 906 -33.61 23.94 -8.48
C MET A 906 -34.67 22.85 -8.18
N ILE A 907 -34.43 21.58 -8.55
CA ILE A 907 -35.33 20.43 -8.36
C ILE A 907 -34.55 19.25 -7.75
N HIS A 908 -34.66 19.06 -6.43
CA HIS A 908 -33.81 18.09 -5.73
C HIS A 908 -34.28 16.65 -5.86
N ARG A 909 -35.57 16.37 -5.74
CA ARG A 909 -36.11 15.00 -5.81
C ARG A 909 -37.41 14.97 -6.60
N ASN A 910 -37.66 13.85 -7.26
CA ASN A 910 -38.98 13.51 -7.76
C ASN A 910 -39.70 12.74 -6.64
N THR A 911 -40.84 13.25 -6.19
CA THR A 911 -41.70 12.71 -5.13
C THR A 911 -43.07 12.27 -5.68
N SER A 912 -43.18 12.16 -7.01
CA SER A 912 -44.40 11.78 -7.72
C SER A 912 -44.92 10.41 -7.29
N THR A 913 -46.25 10.28 -7.31
CA THR A 913 -46.96 9.02 -7.14
C THR A 913 -47.72 8.70 -8.42
N ILE A 914 -48.40 7.55 -8.48
CA ILE A 914 -49.29 7.21 -9.60
C ILE A 914 -50.53 8.13 -9.73
N TYR A 915 -50.75 9.02 -8.76
CA TYR A 915 -51.89 9.94 -8.71
C TYR A 915 -51.50 11.40 -8.98
N GLU A 916 -50.24 11.77 -8.74
CA GLU A 916 -49.81 13.17 -8.70
C GLU A 916 -48.33 13.28 -9.09
N GLN A 917 -48.02 14.18 -10.01
CA GLN A 917 -46.65 14.48 -10.41
C GLN A 917 -46.11 15.59 -9.51
N ARG A 918 -45.11 15.28 -8.67
CA ARG A 918 -44.55 16.18 -7.65
C ARG A 918 -43.03 16.13 -7.63
N PHE A 919 -42.43 17.29 -7.40
CA PHE A 919 -41.00 17.47 -7.19
C PHE A 919 -40.73 18.29 -5.95
N TYR A 920 -39.58 18.06 -5.34
CA TYR A 920 -39.23 18.58 -4.03
C TYR A 920 -37.84 19.21 -4.06
N SER A 921 -37.69 20.37 -3.43
CA SER A 921 -36.40 21.02 -3.19
C SER A 921 -36.27 21.51 -1.75
N MET A 922 -35.04 21.59 -1.26
CA MET A 922 -34.73 22.02 0.11
C MET A 922 -33.60 23.05 0.07
N PHE A 923 -33.93 24.31 0.33
CA PHE A 923 -32.95 25.39 0.36
C PHE A 923 -32.42 25.62 1.78
N THR A 924 -31.15 25.95 1.85
CA THR A 924 -30.40 26.17 3.11
C THR A 924 -29.63 27.48 3.06
N ARG A 925 -29.08 27.92 4.19
CA ARG A 925 -28.36 29.21 4.30
C ARG A 925 -27.06 29.26 3.50
N GLU A 926 -26.54 28.10 3.11
CA GLU A 926 -25.35 27.92 2.27
C GLU A 926 -25.65 28.02 0.76
N THR A 927 -26.93 28.06 0.35
CA THR A 927 -27.32 28.18 -1.08
C THR A 927 -26.87 29.52 -1.66
N SER A 928 -25.96 29.52 -2.63
CA SER A 928 -25.14 30.69 -2.99
C SER A 928 -25.93 31.94 -3.40
N PHE A 929 -26.88 31.80 -4.32
CA PHE A 929 -27.73 32.90 -4.80
C PHE A 929 -28.83 33.31 -3.80
N LEU A 930 -29.19 32.45 -2.84
CA LEU A 930 -30.19 32.72 -1.81
C LEU A 930 -29.58 33.47 -0.61
N ARG A 931 -28.37 33.09 -0.20
CA ARG A 931 -27.56 33.78 0.81
C ARG A 931 -27.38 35.26 0.45
N ASP A 932 -27.14 35.51 -0.84
CA ASP A 932 -26.78 36.81 -1.39
C ASP A 932 -28.01 37.55 -1.98
N HIS A 933 -29.23 37.15 -1.63
CA HIS A 933 -30.46 37.86 -2.01
C HIS A 933 -31.35 38.10 -0.77
N MET A 934 -31.23 39.28 -0.18
CA MET A 934 -31.93 39.65 1.06
C MET A 934 -32.88 40.82 0.86
N ILE A 935 -34.13 40.66 1.31
CA ILE A 935 -35.16 41.72 1.34
C ILE A 935 -35.49 42.02 2.80
N ASN A 936 -35.32 43.28 3.22
CA ASN A 936 -35.51 43.74 4.61
C ASN A 936 -34.78 42.87 5.64
N GLY A 937 -33.55 42.44 5.33
CA GLY A 937 -32.73 41.58 6.20
C GLY A 937 -33.18 40.12 6.29
N LYS A 938 -34.13 39.67 5.46
CA LYS A 938 -34.54 38.27 5.34
C LYS A 938 -34.01 37.67 4.04
N MET A 939 -33.49 36.45 4.09
CA MET A 939 -33.17 35.68 2.88
C MET A 939 -34.47 35.31 2.16
N VAL A 940 -34.64 35.78 0.93
CA VAL A 940 -35.83 35.54 0.10
C VAL A 940 -35.37 34.87 -1.18
N LEU A 941 -36.06 33.81 -1.63
CA LEU A 941 -35.72 33.19 -2.91
C LEU A 941 -36.01 34.19 -4.05
N PRO A 942 -35.05 34.45 -4.97
CA PRO A 942 -35.29 35.35 -6.10
C PRO A 942 -36.50 34.86 -6.89
N ALA A 943 -37.46 35.73 -7.17
CA ALA A 943 -38.73 35.36 -7.81
C ALA A 943 -38.53 34.68 -9.18
N VAL A 944 -37.48 35.06 -9.89
CA VAL A 944 -37.07 34.46 -11.17
C VAL A 944 -36.67 32.98 -11.05
N SER A 945 -36.26 32.52 -9.87
CA SER A 945 -35.84 31.12 -9.64
C SER A 945 -36.99 30.13 -9.85
N TYR A 946 -38.23 30.55 -9.62
CA TYR A 946 -39.43 29.75 -9.88
C TYR A 946 -39.61 29.41 -11.37
N LEU A 947 -39.11 30.25 -12.29
CA LEU A 947 -39.15 29.99 -13.73
C LEU A 947 -38.36 28.73 -14.09
N GLU A 948 -37.15 28.61 -13.55
CA GLU A 948 -36.30 27.44 -13.78
C GLU A 948 -36.83 26.21 -13.04
N MET A 949 -37.42 26.36 -11.85
CA MET A 949 -38.11 25.27 -11.15
C MET A 949 -39.25 24.70 -12.00
N ALA A 950 -40.15 25.55 -12.51
CA ALA A 950 -41.28 25.14 -13.35
C ALA A 950 -40.80 24.50 -14.66
N ARG A 951 -39.81 25.10 -15.33
CA ARG A 951 -39.20 24.56 -16.56
C ARG A 951 -38.58 23.17 -16.33
N ALA A 952 -37.77 23.02 -15.27
CA ALA A 952 -37.09 21.76 -14.96
C ALA A 952 -38.08 20.66 -14.57
N ALA A 953 -39.01 20.94 -13.64
CA ALA A 953 -40.07 20.00 -13.24
C ALA A 953 -40.95 19.57 -14.43
N GLY A 954 -41.32 20.52 -15.29
CA GLY A 954 -42.02 20.23 -16.54
C GLY A 954 -41.27 19.30 -17.47
N SER A 955 -39.99 19.59 -17.74
CA SER A 955 -39.15 18.74 -18.58
C SER A 955 -38.92 17.34 -18.00
N PHE A 956 -38.76 17.20 -16.69
CA PHE A 956 -38.70 15.90 -16.03
C PHE A 956 -40.03 15.14 -16.01
N SER A 957 -41.16 15.81 -16.24
CA SER A 957 -42.49 15.18 -16.27
C SER A 957 -42.88 14.64 -17.63
N LEU A 958 -42.42 15.30 -18.70
CA LEU A 958 -42.78 14.96 -20.08
C LEU A 958 -41.64 14.29 -20.87
N GLU A 959 -40.43 14.24 -20.32
CA GLU A 959 -39.19 13.89 -21.06
C GLU A 959 -38.97 14.75 -22.32
N LYS A 960 -39.48 15.99 -22.30
CA LYS A 960 -39.45 16.98 -23.41
C LYS A 960 -38.90 18.33 -22.96
N GLU A 961 -38.40 19.13 -23.90
CA GLU A 961 -38.03 20.53 -23.63
C GLU A 961 -39.29 21.39 -23.40
N VAL A 962 -39.39 22.03 -22.23
CA VAL A 962 -40.34 23.13 -22.01
C VAL A 962 -39.84 24.35 -22.78
N THR A 963 -40.59 24.74 -23.82
CA THR A 963 -40.24 25.87 -24.70
C THR A 963 -40.91 27.17 -24.28
N THR A 964 -42.00 27.10 -23.51
CA THR A 964 -42.76 28.28 -23.10
C THR A 964 -43.31 28.13 -21.68
N ILE A 965 -43.26 29.21 -20.90
CA ILE A 965 -44.00 29.39 -19.64
C ILE A 965 -45.04 30.49 -19.87
N LYS A 966 -46.30 30.30 -19.46
CA LYS A 966 -47.42 31.23 -19.68
C LYS A 966 -48.24 31.46 -18.41
N ASP A 967 -49.03 32.54 -18.41
CA ASP A 967 -50.03 32.86 -17.38
C ASP A 967 -49.46 32.82 -15.94
N LEU A 968 -48.21 33.24 -15.76
CA LEU A 968 -47.48 33.06 -14.51
C LEU A 968 -47.81 34.16 -13.50
N ILE A 969 -48.09 33.76 -12.27
CA ILE A 969 -48.40 34.64 -11.14
C ILE A 969 -47.47 34.33 -9.97
N TRP A 970 -46.76 35.36 -9.50
CA TRP A 970 -46.01 35.33 -8.25
C TRP A 970 -46.93 35.72 -7.09
N SER A 971 -47.43 34.69 -6.38
CA SER A 971 -48.43 34.84 -5.32
C SER A 971 -47.84 35.24 -3.98
N SER A 972 -46.70 34.67 -3.58
CA SER A 972 -46.03 35.01 -2.32
C SER A 972 -44.51 34.70 -2.35
N PRO A 973 -43.69 35.38 -1.53
CA PRO A 973 -42.25 35.12 -1.48
C PRO A 973 -41.90 33.94 -0.56
N PHE A 974 -41.08 33.00 -1.04
CA PHE A 974 -40.40 32.03 -0.19
C PHE A 974 -39.35 32.76 0.68
N ILE A 975 -39.55 32.74 2.00
CA ILE A 975 -38.64 33.31 2.99
C ILE A 975 -37.94 32.18 3.73
N LEU A 976 -36.61 32.13 3.70
CA LEU A 976 -35.80 31.21 4.51
C LEU A 976 -35.64 31.78 5.93
N ASP A 977 -36.60 31.43 6.79
CA ASP A 977 -36.69 31.83 8.20
C ASP A 977 -35.98 30.85 9.17
N LYS A 978 -35.63 29.65 8.69
CA LYS A 978 -34.98 28.57 9.43
C LYS A 978 -33.58 28.26 8.84
N GLU A 979 -32.88 27.26 9.37
CA GLU A 979 -31.61 26.77 8.79
C GLU A 979 -31.82 26.15 7.39
N LYS A 980 -32.95 25.47 7.23
CA LYS A 980 -33.40 24.88 5.96
C LYS A 980 -34.92 25.02 5.84
N LYS A 981 -35.43 25.17 4.62
CA LYS A 981 -36.86 25.22 4.32
C LYS A 981 -37.15 24.53 3.00
N GLU A 982 -38.31 23.89 2.95
CA GLU A 982 -38.69 22.94 1.90
C GLU A 982 -39.73 23.59 0.98
N ILE A 983 -39.68 23.24 -0.31
CA ILE A 983 -40.56 23.76 -1.35
C ILE A 983 -40.94 22.63 -2.30
N GLU A 984 -42.21 22.57 -2.68
CA GLU A 984 -42.77 21.58 -3.60
C GLU A 984 -43.13 22.23 -4.94
N VAL A 985 -43.02 21.46 -6.02
CA VAL A 985 -43.56 21.79 -7.35
C VAL A 985 -44.49 20.66 -7.75
N SER A 986 -45.79 20.92 -7.82
CA SER A 986 -46.76 20.00 -8.39
C SER A 986 -47.04 20.33 -9.85
N ILE A 987 -47.16 19.29 -10.67
CA ILE A 987 -47.43 19.38 -12.11
C ILE A 987 -48.73 18.61 -12.40
N SER A 988 -49.64 19.19 -13.17
CA SER A 988 -50.89 18.55 -13.58
C SER A 988 -51.20 18.83 -15.06
N PRO A 989 -51.86 17.93 -15.79
CA PRO A 989 -52.41 18.24 -17.11
C PRO A 989 -53.45 19.37 -16.99
N SER A 990 -53.49 20.28 -17.97
CA SER A 990 -54.57 21.27 -18.07
C SER A 990 -55.81 20.62 -18.70
N ASP A 991 -57.00 20.93 -18.19
CA ASP A 991 -58.27 20.34 -18.67
C ASP A 991 -58.64 20.76 -20.12
N ASP A 992 -58.03 21.83 -20.64
CA ASP A 992 -58.47 22.51 -21.86
C ASP A 992 -57.74 22.10 -23.16
N ILE A 993 -56.44 21.70 -23.12
CA ILE A 993 -55.59 21.54 -24.32
C ILE A 993 -54.48 20.47 -24.11
N ASP A 994 -54.33 19.54 -25.07
CA ASP A 994 -53.19 18.61 -25.16
C ASP A 994 -51.82 19.37 -25.26
N ASP A 995 -50.76 18.83 -24.66
CA ASP A 995 -49.41 19.45 -24.54
C ASP A 995 -49.30 20.74 -23.68
N ILE A 996 -50.32 21.10 -22.89
CA ILE A 996 -50.23 22.14 -21.83
C ILE A 996 -50.34 21.50 -20.45
N LEU A 997 -49.38 21.78 -19.57
CA LEU A 997 -49.45 21.44 -18.15
C LEU A 997 -49.55 22.70 -17.29
N GLU A 998 -50.24 22.57 -16.16
CA GLU A 998 -50.29 23.57 -15.11
C GLU A 998 -49.24 23.20 -14.04
N PHE A 999 -48.62 24.22 -13.45
CA PHE A 999 -47.70 24.04 -12.33
C PHE A 999 -48.08 24.94 -11.17
N GLU A 1000 -47.89 24.41 -9.96
CA GLU A 1000 -47.98 25.17 -8.71
C GLU A 1000 -46.69 24.91 -7.92
N ILE A 1001 -46.11 25.97 -7.36
CA ILE A 1001 -44.96 25.93 -6.46
C ILE A 1001 -45.40 26.44 -5.09
N SER A 1002 -45.32 25.59 -4.08
CA SER A 1002 -45.93 25.85 -2.78
C SER A 1002 -45.17 25.22 -1.60
N SER A 1003 -45.60 25.52 -0.37
CA SER A 1003 -45.04 24.96 0.86
C SER A 1003 -45.36 23.48 1.04
N VAL A 1004 -44.38 22.68 1.47
CA VAL A 1004 -44.59 21.24 1.77
C VAL A 1004 -45.60 21.07 2.91
N ASN A 1005 -46.62 20.25 2.67
CA ASN A 1005 -47.81 20.15 3.51
C ASN A 1005 -47.66 19.03 4.58
N ASN A 1006 -47.26 19.41 5.81
CA ASN A 1006 -46.96 18.50 6.92
C ASN A 1006 -47.84 18.77 8.16
N ASP A 1007 -49.16 18.60 8.03
CA ASP A 1007 -50.19 18.67 9.10
C ASP A 1007 -50.59 20.06 9.68
N GLU A 1008 -50.31 21.20 9.01
CA GLU A 1008 -50.90 22.51 9.36
C GLU A 1008 -51.80 23.09 8.24
N SER A 1009 -52.83 23.84 8.62
CA SER A 1009 -54.07 24.01 7.83
C SER A 1009 -54.06 25.09 6.73
N SER A 1010 -52.94 25.34 6.06
CA SER A 1010 -52.89 26.18 4.85
C SER A 1010 -51.59 25.98 4.06
N THR A 1011 -51.70 25.55 2.81
CA THR A 1011 -50.60 25.55 1.83
C THR A 1011 -50.35 26.98 1.35
N ASP A 1012 -49.15 27.52 1.57
CA ASP A 1012 -48.73 28.80 0.99
C ASP A 1012 -48.27 28.59 -0.46
N ILE A 1013 -49.00 29.18 -1.41
CA ILE A 1013 -48.64 29.17 -2.84
C ILE A 1013 -47.66 30.32 -3.10
N TYR A 1014 -46.47 29.99 -3.64
CA TYR A 1014 -45.43 30.94 -3.99
C TYR A 1014 -45.55 31.43 -5.44
N CYS A 1015 -45.72 30.49 -6.38
CA CYS A 1015 -45.77 30.76 -7.81
C CYS A 1015 -46.67 29.73 -8.50
N GLN A 1016 -47.44 30.14 -9.51
CA GLN A 1016 -48.25 29.24 -10.32
C GLN A 1016 -48.29 29.71 -11.77
N GLY A 1017 -48.58 28.82 -12.71
CA GLY A 1017 -48.72 29.15 -14.12
C GLY A 1017 -48.84 27.92 -15.00
N ARG A 1018 -48.55 28.09 -16.29
CA ARG A 1018 -48.64 27.02 -17.30
C ARG A 1018 -47.33 26.85 -18.05
N ILE A 1019 -47.05 25.63 -18.48
CA ILE A 1019 -45.88 25.25 -19.29
C ILE A 1019 -46.34 24.54 -20.56
N VAL A 1020 -45.60 24.76 -21.65
CA VAL A 1020 -45.91 24.21 -22.97
C VAL A 1020 -44.66 23.58 -23.58
N THR A 1021 -44.82 22.41 -24.20
CA THR A 1021 -43.73 21.69 -24.91
C THR A 1021 -43.97 21.63 -26.41
N GLU A 1022 -42.91 21.86 -27.20
CA GLU A 1022 -42.78 21.63 -28.65
C GLU A 1022 -43.76 22.32 -29.63
N SER A 1023 -44.95 22.77 -29.23
CA SER A 1023 -46.00 23.25 -30.15
C SER A 1023 -45.86 24.71 -30.61
N GLU A 1024 -44.96 25.51 -30.02
CA GLU A 1024 -44.84 26.96 -30.27
C GLU A 1024 -43.42 27.45 -30.65
N LYS A 1025 -42.54 26.58 -31.19
CA LYS A 1025 -41.28 27.03 -31.85
C LYS A 1025 -41.58 27.66 -33.24
N THR A 1026 -42.34 28.75 -33.25
CA THR A 1026 -42.62 29.54 -34.45
C THR A 1026 -41.34 30.24 -34.92
N LEU A 1027 -40.86 29.89 -36.11
CA LEU A 1027 -39.67 30.48 -36.76
C LEU A 1027 -39.73 32.01 -36.99
N GLU A 1028 -40.87 32.63 -36.69
CA GLU A 1028 -41.07 34.09 -36.76
C GLU A 1028 -40.53 34.84 -35.53
N GLU A 1029 -40.34 34.17 -34.37
CA GLU A 1029 -39.83 34.81 -33.14
C GLU A 1029 -38.28 34.94 -33.10
N SER A 1030 -37.54 34.27 -34.00
CA SER A 1030 -36.07 34.33 -34.07
C SER A 1030 -35.55 35.59 -34.78
N GLY A 1031 -35.73 36.75 -34.13
CA GLY A 1031 -35.19 38.03 -34.58
C GLY A 1031 -33.69 38.23 -34.25
N ARG A 1032 -33.09 39.25 -34.86
CA ARG A 1032 -31.71 39.70 -34.56
C ARG A 1032 -31.65 41.22 -34.52
N TYR A 1033 -31.03 41.77 -33.47
CA TYR A 1033 -30.75 43.19 -33.33
C TYR A 1033 -29.34 43.57 -33.79
N SER A 1034 -29.22 44.80 -34.29
CA SER A 1034 -27.94 45.48 -34.46
C SER A 1034 -27.58 46.17 -33.14
N MET A 1035 -26.62 45.60 -32.40
CA MET A 1035 -26.17 46.13 -31.10
C MET A 1035 -25.73 47.60 -31.19
N ASN A 1036 -25.07 47.97 -32.29
CA ASN A 1036 -24.66 49.36 -32.55
C ASN A 1036 -25.85 50.32 -32.72
N ASP A 1037 -26.98 49.84 -33.23
CA ASP A 1037 -28.16 50.69 -33.42
C ASP A 1037 -29.02 50.78 -32.15
N LEU A 1038 -29.02 49.74 -31.30
CA LEU A 1038 -29.58 49.83 -29.94
C LEU A 1038 -28.78 50.82 -29.08
N LEU A 1039 -27.45 50.74 -29.10
CA LEU A 1039 -26.56 51.67 -28.37
C LEU A 1039 -26.77 53.13 -28.79
N LYS A 1040 -27.04 53.42 -30.08
CA LYS A 1040 -27.33 54.79 -30.55
C LYS A 1040 -28.62 55.39 -30.01
N LYS A 1041 -29.60 54.56 -29.62
CA LYS A 1041 -30.86 55.04 -29.01
C LYS A 1041 -30.69 55.42 -27.54
N CYS A 1042 -29.71 54.82 -26.88
CA CYS A 1042 -29.43 55.04 -25.47
C CYS A 1042 -28.71 56.39 -25.28
N THR A 1043 -29.17 57.20 -24.32
CA THR A 1043 -28.63 58.55 -24.05
C THR A 1043 -27.85 58.62 -22.74
N LYS A 1044 -28.00 57.61 -21.88
CA LYS A 1044 -27.34 57.46 -20.58
C LYS A 1044 -26.63 56.11 -20.52
N SER A 1045 -25.58 56.03 -19.71
CA SER A 1045 -24.76 54.83 -19.50
C SER A 1045 -24.30 54.76 -18.06
N ILE A 1046 -24.43 53.61 -17.41
CA ILE A 1046 -23.95 53.33 -16.04
C ILE A 1046 -23.29 51.95 -15.99
N THR A 1047 -22.31 51.80 -15.09
CA THR A 1047 -21.68 50.49 -14.81
C THR A 1047 -22.53 49.68 -13.84
N GLY A 1048 -22.31 48.36 -13.79
CA GLY A 1048 -22.93 47.48 -12.80
C GLY A 1048 -22.74 47.97 -11.37
N ASN A 1049 -21.51 48.33 -10.99
CA ASN A 1049 -21.22 48.85 -9.64
C ASN A 1049 -22.03 50.13 -9.31
N GLN A 1050 -22.24 51.02 -10.28
CA GLN A 1050 -23.09 52.21 -10.10
C GLN A 1050 -24.58 51.86 -10.01
N PHE A 1051 -25.03 50.84 -10.74
CA PHE A 1051 -26.39 50.34 -10.61
C PHE A 1051 -26.64 49.78 -9.19
N TYR A 1052 -25.77 48.88 -8.72
CA TYR A 1052 -25.88 48.27 -7.40
C TYR A 1052 -25.74 49.28 -6.25
N SER A 1053 -25.04 50.41 -6.43
CA SER A 1053 -24.94 51.47 -5.40
C SER A 1053 -26.04 52.53 -5.46
N ASP A 1054 -26.47 52.93 -6.66
CA ASP A 1054 -27.27 54.16 -6.84
C ASP A 1054 -28.76 53.88 -7.12
N PHE A 1055 -29.13 52.63 -7.44
CA PHE A 1055 -30.49 52.23 -7.79
C PHE A 1055 -31.12 51.25 -6.80
N LEU A 1056 -30.34 50.38 -6.14
CA LEU A 1056 -30.85 49.54 -5.05
C LEU A 1056 -30.99 50.35 -3.75
N GLY A 1057 -32.16 50.29 -3.11
CA GLY A 1057 -32.42 50.95 -1.84
C GLY A 1057 -32.06 50.10 -0.63
N GLU A 1058 -32.06 50.69 0.58
CA GLU A 1058 -31.73 50.02 1.86
C GLU A 1058 -32.54 48.73 2.15
N ALA A 1059 -33.65 48.51 1.44
CA ALA A 1059 -34.55 47.37 1.60
C ALA A 1059 -34.19 46.12 0.78
N LEU A 1060 -33.32 46.22 -0.24
CA LEU A 1060 -32.89 45.10 -1.08
C LEU A 1060 -31.36 45.05 -1.12
N TYR A 1061 -30.79 43.99 -0.57
CA TYR A 1061 -29.36 43.70 -0.60
C TYR A 1061 -29.09 42.52 -1.55
N LEU A 1062 -28.23 42.77 -2.52
CA LEU A 1062 -27.64 41.75 -3.38
C LEU A 1062 -26.16 41.59 -3.03
N GLY A 1063 -25.70 40.34 -2.93
CA GLY A 1063 -24.30 39.99 -2.76
C GLY A 1063 -23.60 39.66 -4.08
N GLU A 1064 -22.32 39.29 -4.00
CA GLU A 1064 -21.43 39.15 -5.16
C GLU A 1064 -21.91 38.12 -6.21
N THR A 1065 -22.56 37.03 -5.78
CA THR A 1065 -23.12 36.00 -6.68
C THR A 1065 -24.29 36.54 -7.52
N MET A 1066 -24.98 37.57 -7.03
CA MET A 1066 -26.13 38.23 -7.66
C MET A 1066 -25.75 39.50 -8.46
N HIS A 1067 -24.46 39.85 -8.52
CA HIS A 1067 -23.95 41.03 -9.23
C HIS A 1067 -23.72 40.81 -10.74
N SER A 1068 -24.70 40.20 -11.43
CA SER A 1068 -24.56 39.82 -12.84
C SER A 1068 -24.46 40.97 -13.84
N ILE A 1069 -24.97 42.17 -13.52
CA ILE A 1069 -24.99 43.31 -14.44
C ILE A 1069 -23.58 43.90 -14.53
N GLN A 1070 -23.03 43.98 -15.75
CA GLN A 1070 -21.75 44.61 -16.02
C GLN A 1070 -21.92 46.09 -16.44
N ARG A 1071 -22.96 46.37 -17.25
CA ARG A 1071 -23.23 47.70 -17.81
C ARG A 1071 -24.71 47.83 -18.23
N ILE A 1072 -25.24 49.06 -18.14
CA ILE A 1072 -26.58 49.43 -18.60
C ILE A 1072 -26.47 50.70 -19.43
N ASP A 1073 -26.89 50.64 -20.70
CA ASP A 1073 -27.11 51.81 -21.56
C ASP A 1073 -28.63 52.01 -21.72
N TYR A 1074 -29.15 53.22 -21.50
CA TYR A 1074 -30.61 53.44 -21.48
C TYR A 1074 -31.06 54.84 -21.90
N ASN A 1075 -32.36 54.98 -22.12
CA ASN A 1075 -33.10 56.25 -22.17
C ASN A 1075 -34.37 56.13 -21.31
N SER A 1076 -35.36 57.01 -21.44
CA SER A 1076 -36.59 56.97 -20.61
C SER A 1076 -37.59 55.86 -20.95
N HIS A 1077 -37.39 55.11 -22.04
CA HIS A 1077 -38.34 54.10 -22.54
C HIS A 1077 -37.70 52.73 -22.81
N GLU A 1078 -36.39 52.66 -23.08
CA GLU A 1078 -35.70 51.41 -23.39
C GLU A 1078 -34.29 51.35 -22.79
N ALA A 1079 -33.83 50.14 -22.49
CA ALA A 1079 -32.50 49.86 -21.93
C ALA A 1079 -31.86 48.64 -22.58
N LEU A 1080 -30.54 48.69 -22.76
CA LEU A 1080 -29.69 47.58 -23.18
C LEU A 1080 -28.70 47.26 -22.05
N LEU A 1081 -28.75 46.03 -21.56
CA LEU A 1081 -27.87 45.52 -20.51
C LEU A 1081 -26.78 44.65 -21.13
N GLU A 1082 -25.61 44.66 -20.51
CA GLU A 1082 -24.62 43.60 -20.61
C GLU A 1082 -24.55 42.88 -19.25
N LEU A 1083 -24.74 41.55 -19.27
CA LEU A 1083 -24.71 40.70 -18.07
C LEU A 1083 -23.63 39.64 -18.21
N GLU A 1084 -22.96 39.29 -17.10
CA GLU A 1084 -22.00 38.19 -17.00
C GLU A 1084 -22.09 37.53 -15.61
N ILE A 1085 -22.09 36.19 -15.53
CA ILE A 1085 -22.13 35.45 -14.25
C ILE A 1085 -20.79 35.58 -13.52
N ASN A 1086 -20.81 36.01 -12.25
CA ASN A 1086 -19.62 36.13 -11.38
C ASN A 1086 -19.28 34.85 -10.58
N GLU A 1087 -20.14 33.82 -10.61
CA GLU A 1087 -19.89 32.54 -9.94
C GLU A 1087 -18.92 31.63 -10.73
N ASN A 1088 -18.43 30.56 -10.08
CA ASN A 1088 -17.56 29.57 -10.72
C ASN A 1088 -18.20 28.96 -11.99
N LYS A 1089 -17.45 28.96 -13.10
CA LYS A 1089 -17.83 28.45 -14.45
C LYS A 1089 -18.37 27.02 -14.51
N HIS A 1090 -18.27 26.26 -13.42
CA HIS A 1090 -18.72 24.88 -13.32
C HIS A 1090 -20.23 24.77 -13.01
N ILE A 1091 -20.76 25.55 -12.05
CA ILE A 1091 -22.18 25.50 -11.61
C ILE A 1091 -23.18 25.88 -12.74
N GLN A 1092 -22.65 26.59 -13.72
CA GLN A 1092 -23.30 27.23 -14.86
C GLN A 1092 -24.01 26.29 -15.85
N ASN A 1093 -23.45 25.11 -16.14
CA ASN A 1093 -24.00 24.21 -17.18
C ASN A 1093 -25.28 23.48 -16.76
N GLU A 1094 -25.72 23.64 -15.50
CA GLU A 1094 -26.92 22.98 -14.97
C GLU A 1094 -28.22 23.79 -15.16
N TYR A 1095 -28.14 25.08 -15.53
CA TYR A 1095 -29.29 25.98 -15.65
C TYR A 1095 -29.55 26.42 -17.10
N ILE A 1096 -30.82 26.52 -17.50
CA ILE A 1096 -31.22 27.25 -18.73
C ILE A 1096 -31.53 28.71 -18.39
N LEU A 1097 -32.26 28.94 -17.29
CA LEU A 1097 -32.58 30.26 -16.74
C LEU A 1097 -31.80 30.48 -15.43
N HIS A 1098 -30.52 30.87 -15.54
CA HIS A 1098 -29.65 31.05 -14.35
C HIS A 1098 -30.19 32.16 -13.42
N PRO A 1099 -30.44 31.90 -12.12
CA PRO A 1099 -31.10 32.85 -11.22
C PRO A 1099 -30.46 34.24 -11.22
N SER A 1100 -29.13 34.32 -11.11
CA SER A 1100 -28.39 35.60 -11.09
C SER A 1100 -28.54 36.42 -12.39
N LEU A 1101 -28.56 35.78 -13.58
CA LEU A 1101 -28.74 36.48 -14.86
C LEU A 1101 -30.16 37.03 -15.00
N ILE A 1102 -31.17 36.18 -14.78
CA ILE A 1102 -32.57 36.60 -14.93
C ILE A 1102 -32.94 37.62 -13.86
N ASN A 1103 -32.36 37.53 -12.65
CA ASN A 1103 -32.56 38.54 -11.61
C ASN A 1103 -31.99 39.89 -12.05
N GLY A 1104 -30.77 39.94 -12.57
CA GLY A 1104 -30.18 41.18 -13.11
C GLY A 1104 -31.04 41.83 -14.21
N ILE A 1105 -31.66 41.01 -15.06
CA ILE A 1105 -32.60 41.49 -16.09
C ILE A 1105 -33.86 42.12 -15.48
N VAL A 1106 -34.47 41.46 -14.47
CA VAL A 1106 -35.67 41.98 -13.80
C VAL A 1106 -35.36 43.21 -12.95
N GLU A 1107 -34.27 43.22 -12.19
CA GLU A 1107 -33.87 44.35 -11.34
C GLU A 1107 -33.60 45.61 -12.17
N CYS A 1108 -33.01 45.48 -13.37
CA CYS A 1108 -32.74 46.63 -14.22
C CYS A 1108 -34.01 47.39 -14.67
N THR A 1109 -35.21 46.80 -14.57
CA THR A 1109 -36.46 47.53 -14.81
C THR A 1109 -36.56 48.79 -13.96
N ILE A 1110 -35.99 48.79 -12.74
CA ILE A 1110 -35.96 49.95 -11.85
C ILE A 1110 -35.27 51.18 -12.46
N VAL A 1111 -34.35 51.00 -13.41
CA VAL A 1111 -33.69 52.12 -14.13
C VAL A 1111 -34.71 52.88 -14.97
N LEU A 1112 -35.55 52.15 -15.72
CA LEU A 1112 -36.61 52.73 -16.55
C LEU A 1112 -37.77 53.25 -15.71
N ILE A 1113 -38.10 52.59 -14.59
CA ILE A 1113 -39.10 53.09 -13.64
C ILE A 1113 -38.64 54.43 -13.02
N LYS A 1114 -37.37 54.54 -12.62
CA LYS A 1114 -36.82 55.72 -11.95
C LYS A 1114 -36.76 56.96 -12.83
N GLU A 1115 -36.67 56.78 -14.15
CA GLU A 1115 -36.78 57.88 -15.14
C GLU A 1115 -38.23 58.39 -15.34
N ASN A 1116 -39.25 57.63 -14.91
CA ASN A 1116 -40.66 57.95 -15.12
C ASN A 1116 -41.40 58.29 -13.81
N GLU A 1117 -41.53 57.34 -12.87
CA GLU A 1117 -42.13 57.57 -11.54
C GLU A 1117 -41.48 56.66 -10.47
N PHE A 1118 -40.55 57.24 -9.68
CA PHE A 1118 -39.87 56.55 -8.58
C PHE A 1118 -40.52 56.81 -7.22
N MET A 1119 -40.65 55.78 -6.38
CA MET A 1119 -41.02 55.91 -4.97
C MET A 1119 -39.83 55.58 -4.07
N GLU A 1120 -39.29 56.57 -3.36
CA GLU A 1120 -38.21 56.36 -2.40
C GLU A 1120 -38.62 55.38 -1.29
N ASN A 1121 -37.75 54.42 -0.99
CA ASN A 1121 -37.96 53.35 0.01
C ASN A 1121 -39.11 52.37 -0.32
N ALA A 1122 -39.37 52.13 -1.61
CA ALA A 1122 -40.14 50.98 -2.09
C ALA A 1122 -39.23 49.87 -2.61
N VAL A 1123 -39.75 48.63 -2.65
CA VAL A 1123 -39.15 47.51 -3.39
C VAL A 1123 -40.04 47.19 -4.59
N TYR A 1124 -39.42 46.95 -5.74
CA TYR A 1124 -40.07 46.67 -7.02
C TYR A 1124 -39.91 45.17 -7.32
N MET A 1125 -41.01 44.42 -7.35
CA MET A 1125 -40.96 42.97 -7.52
C MET A 1125 -41.80 42.52 -8.72
N PRO A 1126 -41.41 41.46 -9.46
CA PRO A 1126 -42.28 40.85 -10.45
C PRO A 1126 -43.51 40.23 -9.78
N PHE A 1127 -44.69 40.47 -10.36
CA PHE A 1127 -45.97 39.97 -9.85
C PHE A 1127 -46.70 39.06 -10.85
N ALA A 1128 -46.61 39.34 -12.15
CA ALA A 1128 -47.16 38.47 -13.19
C ALA A 1128 -46.31 38.50 -14.47
N LEU A 1129 -46.43 37.47 -15.30
CA LEU A 1129 -45.78 37.35 -16.61
C LEU A 1129 -46.69 36.60 -17.59
N GLU A 1130 -47.02 37.21 -18.73
CA GLU A 1130 -47.93 36.60 -19.71
C GLU A 1130 -47.28 35.42 -20.46
N LYS A 1131 -46.05 35.62 -20.98
CA LYS A 1131 -45.32 34.60 -21.73
C LYS A 1131 -43.80 34.76 -21.54
N LEU A 1132 -43.11 33.66 -21.29
CA LEU A 1132 -41.67 33.49 -21.50
C LEU A 1132 -41.44 32.45 -22.60
N THR A 1133 -40.98 32.87 -23.78
CA THR A 1133 -40.49 31.94 -24.82
C THR A 1133 -39.00 31.67 -24.59
N ILE A 1134 -38.60 30.40 -24.57
CA ILE A 1134 -37.21 29.94 -24.52
C ILE A 1134 -36.84 29.37 -25.89
N LEU A 1135 -35.97 30.07 -26.63
CA LEU A 1135 -35.54 29.65 -27.97
C LEU A 1135 -34.24 28.84 -27.92
N ASN A 1136 -33.32 29.18 -27.01
CA ASN A 1136 -32.03 28.52 -26.84
C ASN A 1136 -31.47 28.74 -25.41
N THR A 1137 -30.44 27.98 -25.03
CA THR A 1137 -29.75 28.14 -23.73
C THR A 1137 -29.07 29.50 -23.62
N ILE A 1138 -29.17 30.13 -22.44
CA ILE A 1138 -28.60 31.45 -22.19
C ILE A 1138 -27.10 31.31 -21.87
N PRO A 1139 -26.19 31.98 -22.62
CA PRO A 1139 -24.76 31.94 -22.36
C PRO A 1139 -24.38 32.84 -21.16
N ASN A 1140 -23.24 32.54 -20.54
CA ASN A 1140 -22.72 33.25 -19.35
C ASN A 1140 -22.73 34.76 -19.48
N ARG A 1141 -22.33 35.23 -20.67
CA ARG A 1141 -22.33 36.63 -21.05
C ARG A 1141 -23.39 36.81 -22.12
N CYS A 1142 -24.45 37.49 -21.75
CA CYS A 1142 -25.59 37.77 -22.60
C CYS A 1142 -25.93 39.26 -22.53
N TYR A 1143 -26.81 39.70 -23.42
CA TYR A 1143 -27.36 41.05 -23.40
C TYR A 1143 -28.87 40.94 -23.21
N ALA A 1144 -29.49 41.98 -22.66
CA ALA A 1144 -30.95 42.05 -22.57
C ALA A 1144 -31.42 43.42 -23.06
N TYR A 1145 -32.42 43.44 -23.92
CA TYR A 1145 -33.03 44.66 -24.45
C TYR A 1145 -34.45 44.80 -23.91
N LEU A 1146 -34.63 45.76 -22.99
CA LEU A 1146 -35.87 46.02 -22.26
C LEU A 1146 -36.60 47.20 -22.90
N ARG A 1147 -37.92 47.11 -22.98
CA ARG A 1147 -38.83 48.15 -23.47
C ARG A 1147 -39.96 48.35 -22.47
N TYR A 1148 -40.19 49.59 -22.05
CA TYR A 1148 -41.26 49.99 -21.15
C TYR A 1148 -42.49 50.43 -21.96
N GLU A 1149 -43.66 49.83 -21.72
CA GLU A 1149 -44.84 50.05 -22.57
C GLU A 1149 -45.92 50.97 -21.98
N ASN A 1150 -46.22 50.89 -20.67
CA ASN A 1150 -47.18 51.81 -20.02
C ASN A 1150 -47.19 51.69 -18.49
N ASP A 1151 -47.76 52.70 -17.82
CA ASP A 1151 -48.18 52.65 -16.41
C ASP A 1151 -49.70 52.39 -16.31
N LYS A 1152 -50.09 51.50 -15.40
CA LYS A 1152 -51.45 51.42 -14.87
C LYS A 1152 -51.44 51.56 -13.34
N LYS A 1153 -51.16 52.77 -12.83
CA LYS A 1153 -51.26 53.15 -11.41
C LYS A 1153 -50.70 52.11 -10.44
N GLY A 1154 -49.40 51.85 -10.56
CA GLY A 1154 -48.63 51.07 -9.58
C GLY A 1154 -48.12 49.70 -10.08
N ASP A 1155 -48.57 49.29 -11.26
CA ASP A 1155 -48.06 48.14 -12.01
C ASP A 1155 -47.37 48.64 -13.30
N TYR A 1156 -46.09 48.32 -13.46
CA TYR A 1156 -45.22 48.73 -14.56
C TYR A 1156 -45.01 47.56 -15.53
N LEU A 1157 -45.06 47.82 -16.84
CA LEU A 1157 -45.13 46.79 -17.86
C LEU A 1157 -43.93 46.80 -18.83
N PHE A 1158 -43.27 45.65 -18.96
CA PHE A 1158 -42.06 45.48 -19.75
C PHE A 1158 -42.12 44.33 -20.75
N ASN A 1159 -41.54 44.55 -21.93
CA ASN A 1159 -41.16 43.51 -22.88
C ASN A 1159 -39.63 43.41 -22.95
N ILE A 1160 -39.09 42.19 -22.90
CA ILE A 1160 -37.64 41.97 -22.78
C ILE A 1160 -37.17 40.87 -23.72
N ASP A 1161 -36.19 41.19 -24.58
CA ASP A 1161 -35.52 40.20 -25.42
C ASP A 1161 -34.12 39.92 -24.86
N ILE A 1162 -33.83 38.66 -24.54
CA ILE A 1162 -32.48 38.20 -24.19
C ILE A 1162 -31.75 37.86 -25.47
N LEU A 1163 -30.52 38.35 -25.61
CA LEU A 1163 -29.69 38.28 -26.82
C LEU A 1163 -28.34 37.60 -26.54
N ASN A 1164 -27.82 36.89 -27.54
CA ASN A 1164 -26.43 36.45 -27.55
C ASN A 1164 -25.47 37.60 -27.95
N SER A 1165 -24.16 37.34 -27.97
CA SER A 1165 -23.13 38.32 -28.37
C SER A 1165 -23.19 38.80 -29.83
N ASN A 1166 -23.93 38.09 -30.70
CA ASN A 1166 -24.18 38.49 -32.09
C ASN A 1166 -25.43 39.38 -32.24
N GLY A 1167 -26.23 39.52 -31.18
CA GLY A 1167 -27.52 40.20 -31.17
C GLY A 1167 -28.71 39.31 -31.56
N ASP A 1168 -28.54 37.99 -31.69
CA ASP A 1168 -29.63 37.06 -31.99
C ASP A 1168 -30.47 36.82 -30.72
N ILE A 1169 -31.81 36.81 -30.84
CA ILE A 1169 -32.72 36.57 -29.72
C ILE A 1169 -32.67 35.09 -29.29
N ILE A 1170 -32.53 34.85 -27.99
CA ILE A 1170 -32.44 33.50 -27.38
C ILE A 1170 -33.54 33.20 -26.35
N ALA A 1171 -34.16 34.24 -25.76
CA ALA A 1171 -35.37 34.12 -24.97
C ALA A 1171 -36.15 35.45 -24.98
N ILE A 1172 -37.46 35.40 -24.78
CA ILE A 1172 -38.37 36.56 -24.85
C ILE A 1172 -39.31 36.54 -23.64
N PHE A 1173 -39.31 37.62 -22.83
CA PHE A 1173 -40.35 37.91 -21.86
C PHE A 1173 -41.36 38.86 -22.51
N SER A 1174 -42.57 38.38 -22.74
CA SER A 1174 -43.70 39.18 -23.18
C SER A 1174 -44.58 39.52 -21.98
N GLN A 1175 -44.82 40.82 -21.80
CA GLN A 1175 -45.65 41.41 -20.75
C GLN A 1175 -45.26 40.92 -19.34
N LEU A 1176 -44.11 41.40 -18.86
CA LEU A 1176 -43.68 41.27 -17.47
C LEU A 1176 -44.23 42.43 -16.64
N TRP A 1177 -45.02 42.14 -15.60
CA TRP A 1177 -45.54 43.12 -14.65
C TRP A 1177 -44.69 43.22 -13.39
N ILE A 1178 -44.16 44.41 -13.13
CA ILE A 1178 -43.45 44.79 -11.90
C ILE A 1178 -44.40 45.61 -11.02
N ARG A 1179 -44.50 45.29 -9.73
CA ARG A 1179 -45.35 46.00 -8.75
C ARG A 1179 -44.52 46.65 -7.64
N VAL A 1180 -44.95 47.83 -7.21
CA VAL A 1180 -44.42 48.53 -6.02
C VAL A 1180 -44.94 47.92 -4.72
N MET A 1181 -44.04 47.61 -3.80
CA MET A 1181 -44.35 47.31 -2.41
C MET A 1181 -43.91 48.47 -1.49
N PRO A 1182 -44.84 49.26 -0.92
CA PRO A 1182 -44.50 50.39 -0.05
C PRO A 1182 -44.12 49.91 1.37
N MET A 1183 -43.05 50.47 1.94
CA MET A 1183 -42.49 50.00 3.22
C MET A 1183 -42.99 50.76 4.45
N GLN A 1184 -43.12 50.05 5.58
CA GLN A 1184 -43.25 50.66 6.90
C GLN A 1184 -41.87 51.04 7.47
N LYS A 1185 -41.75 52.24 8.05
CA LYS A 1185 -40.49 52.76 8.60
C LYS A 1185 -39.96 51.93 9.77
N TYR A 1186 -38.96 51.09 9.52
CA TYR A 1186 -38.10 50.56 10.58
C TYR A 1186 -37.05 51.60 11.01
N LYS A 1187 -36.72 51.62 12.31
CA LYS A 1187 -35.71 52.53 12.86
C LYS A 1187 -34.31 52.04 12.50
N ARG A 1188 -33.47 52.97 12.01
CA ARG A 1188 -32.01 52.80 11.87
C ARG A 1188 -31.38 52.07 13.06
N ILE A 1189 -30.70 50.96 12.79
CA ILE A 1189 -29.55 50.53 13.60
C ILE A 1189 -28.35 51.30 13.06
N THR A 1190 -27.89 52.29 13.83
CA THR A 1190 -26.82 53.23 13.39
C THR A 1190 -25.43 52.64 13.56
N ASN A 1191 -24.62 52.60 12.49
CA ASN A 1191 -23.14 52.70 12.41
C ASN A 1191 -22.22 52.08 13.50
N LYS A 1192 -22.69 51.13 14.32
CA LYS A 1192 -21.85 50.46 15.35
C LYS A 1192 -21.08 49.26 14.77
N SER A 1193 -21.67 48.53 13.81
CA SER A 1193 -21.14 47.25 13.31
C SER A 1193 -19.81 47.34 12.55
N GLN A 1194 -19.60 48.35 11.71
CA GLN A 1194 -18.35 48.51 10.96
C GLN A 1194 -17.14 48.82 11.86
N ASN A 1195 -17.30 49.66 12.88
CA ASN A 1195 -16.24 49.92 13.85
C ASN A 1195 -15.89 48.64 14.64
N ASN A 1196 -16.89 47.87 15.06
CA ASN A 1196 -16.68 46.63 15.80
C ASN A 1196 -15.90 45.59 14.95
N GLN A 1197 -16.15 45.51 13.64
CA GLN A 1197 -15.40 44.60 12.76
C GLN A 1197 -13.93 45.00 12.56
N GLU A 1198 -13.64 46.29 12.40
CA GLU A 1198 -12.25 46.81 12.36
C GLU A 1198 -11.53 46.56 13.70
N GLU A 1199 -12.19 46.81 14.83
CA GLU A 1199 -11.63 46.66 16.16
C GLU A 1199 -11.38 45.18 16.52
N ILE A 1200 -12.27 44.26 16.13
CA ILE A 1200 -12.06 42.80 16.25
C ILE A 1200 -10.88 42.35 15.37
N LYS A 1201 -10.78 42.80 14.11
CA LYS A 1201 -9.62 42.48 13.25
C LYS A 1201 -8.31 42.97 13.86
N LEU A 1202 -8.30 44.16 14.45
CA LEU A 1202 -7.13 44.71 15.13
C LEU A 1202 -6.78 43.90 16.39
N MET A 1203 -7.76 43.51 17.22
CA MET A 1203 -7.54 42.64 18.37
C MET A 1203 -6.99 41.26 17.98
N LEU A 1204 -7.59 40.59 16.99
CA LEU A 1204 -7.10 39.29 16.51
C LEU A 1204 -5.67 39.38 15.97
N LYS A 1205 -5.32 40.47 15.27
CA LYS A 1205 -3.94 40.70 14.82
C LYS A 1205 -2.96 40.89 15.99
N ARG A 1206 -3.38 41.54 17.08
CA ARG A 1206 -2.57 41.74 18.29
C ARG A 1206 -2.47 40.48 19.15
N LEU A 1207 -3.49 39.61 19.13
CA LEU A 1207 -3.46 38.28 19.74
C LEU A 1207 -2.42 37.38 19.05
N VAL A 1208 -2.41 37.35 17.70
CA VAL A 1208 -1.41 36.62 16.91
C VAL A 1208 0.02 37.13 17.12
N LEU A 1209 0.18 38.42 17.45
CA LEU A 1209 1.46 39.03 17.81
C LEU A 1209 1.82 38.88 19.31
N GLY A 1210 1.00 38.22 20.12
CA GLY A 1210 1.23 38.00 21.55
C GLY A 1210 1.10 39.26 22.44
N GLU A 1211 0.51 40.35 21.93
CA GLU A 1211 0.38 41.62 22.66
C GLU A 1211 -0.81 41.65 23.65
N ILE A 1212 -1.78 40.74 23.46
CA ILE A 1212 -2.95 40.56 24.33
C ILE A 1212 -3.28 39.06 24.45
N ASP A 1213 -3.91 38.68 25.56
CA ASP A 1213 -4.37 37.30 25.79
C ASP A 1213 -5.73 36.98 25.15
N VAL A 1214 -6.06 35.69 25.09
CA VAL A 1214 -7.31 35.16 24.52
C VAL A 1214 -8.53 35.62 25.31
N ASP A 1215 -8.44 35.65 26.66
CA ASP A 1215 -9.56 36.00 27.54
C ASP A 1215 -10.01 37.44 27.31
N ARG A 1216 -9.09 38.36 27.00
CA ARG A 1216 -9.39 39.76 26.71
C ARG A 1216 -10.14 39.94 25.40
N VAL A 1217 -9.83 39.12 24.38
CA VAL A 1217 -10.58 39.07 23.12
C VAL A 1217 -11.95 38.43 23.33
N ALA A 1218 -12.01 37.33 24.09
CA ALA A 1218 -13.25 36.64 24.42
C ALA A 1218 -14.23 37.54 25.21
N ASN A 1219 -13.75 38.32 26.18
CA ASN A 1219 -14.58 39.26 26.93
C ASN A 1219 -15.09 40.43 26.07
N TYR A 1220 -14.29 40.95 25.13
CA TYR A 1220 -14.73 42.01 24.22
C TYR A 1220 -15.80 41.49 23.24
N ILE A 1221 -15.64 40.28 22.70
CA ILE A 1221 -16.66 39.64 21.85
C ILE A 1221 -17.92 39.28 22.65
N GLY A 1222 -17.76 38.78 23.88
CA GLY A 1222 -18.89 38.49 24.79
C GLY A 1222 -19.72 39.73 25.10
N GLY A 1223 -19.08 40.87 25.37
CA GLY A 1223 -19.77 42.15 25.59
C GLY A 1223 -20.46 42.73 24.35
N LEU A 1224 -20.13 42.26 23.14
CA LEU A 1224 -20.83 42.61 21.91
C LEU A 1224 -22.06 41.72 21.65
N LEU A 1225 -22.06 40.49 22.18
CA LEU A 1225 -23.16 39.53 22.03
C LEU A 1225 -24.33 39.79 23.00
N ASP A 1226 -24.12 40.57 24.07
CA ASP A 1226 -25.17 40.98 25.02
C ASP A 1226 -25.98 42.22 24.55
N GLU A 1227 -25.62 42.85 23.41
CA GLU A 1227 -26.28 44.07 22.89
C GLU A 1227 -27.03 43.90 21.55
N THR A 1228 -27.17 42.65 21.04
CA THR A 1228 -27.90 42.33 19.79
C THR A 1228 -28.69 41.03 19.89
#